data_AF-A0A7S4T4T8-F1
#
_entry.id   AF-A0A7S4T4T8-F1
#
_cell.length_a   1.000
_cell.length_b   1.000
_cell.length_c   1.000
_cell.angle_alpha   90.00
_cell.angle_beta   90.00
_cell.angle_gamma   90.00
#
_symmetry.space_group_name_H-M   'P 1'
#
loop_
_entity.id
_entity.type
_entity.pdbx_description
1 polymer ?
#
loop_
_entity_poly.entity_id
_entity_poly.type
_entity_poly.pdbx_seq_one_letter_code
_entity_poly.pdbx_strand_id
1 'polypeptide(L)'
;EEEQRRRDQEQRQRLEEERRRRDELERQHREEMERRRIEDERRKQEQTAMLNIRKVLSRLRIIDDEGFAAARAELEQLLAMEGPKCGPGQSKMTEEVQQAIQQAGERLRLAAEQRAEEERKRREREELVAALLQELSDLVGSAEAKVEALKVKAVPLLENGGILADTDVKQAYAEVAAARDAARAGCRACTDFLVTRRPQVEEAKSAPEDLRMQLVPLQRRIHEAFKDLVGKGGAAEAAGLKALRRQRATQTWERRGALFAKYDKDGDGRLGREEILAYAKGEFGFVIPDALLDRIMKLQDGKGVPKELLPRAKTVIGIAREEQRSRLRKERAEKRRLEIEAKKAELQRQLVKAAATVEASGNVVEEAVATLKVLPEDVQKALAVTPPEAGRVVARASEMHELADRSIAAAAAARQSLVATTAQVSALCEQEDKVQEDEGDLRELICTEAKPLSCRCEAFSSSLDSVERTAVQLRELAGMRELVDLDLCRVAVRAELRRRARKAGQGLEELFAAIDKDADGAVSEADLLAFLSSDGVDLPETINSTRLSRLVSDLAEGDSKTINKEDFKTFAQAYYKACKQTVLTSMLLIKDGKTILRLEEGEVLVSEEDPQEEEKTKVMRICCRVAKDGTEGYVSIQGNQGTQFLEEGGDLHKVVQPVDLTAALEVGDAQPVRGLKEGEVLQVVKWERKEPTSGAMRMKVRARADGSVGWVTAASADGVAHLKVV
;
A
#
# COMPACT_ATOMS: atom_id res chain seq x y z
N GLU A 1 4.76 -115.57 13.38
CA GLU A 1 5.74 -114.90 12.51
C GLU A 1 5.12 -114.01 11.43
N GLU A 2 4.07 -114.45 10.70
CA GLU A 2 3.46 -113.63 9.63
C GLU A 2 2.80 -112.32 10.09
N GLU A 3 2.10 -112.31 11.24
CA GLU A 3 1.51 -111.07 11.79
C GLU A 3 2.57 -110.05 12.25
N GLN A 4 3.70 -110.51 12.79
CA GLN A 4 4.82 -109.64 13.16
C GLN A 4 5.45 -109.01 11.91
N ARG A 5 5.64 -109.78 10.83
CA ARG A 5 6.16 -109.26 9.55
C ARG A 5 5.22 -108.24 8.89
N ARG A 6 3.90 -108.42 9.00
CA ARG A 6 2.91 -107.42 8.52
C ARG A 6 2.93 -106.14 9.35
N ARG A 7 2.97 -106.23 10.68
CA ARG A 7 3.08 -105.05 11.56
C ARG A 7 4.41 -104.31 11.35
N ASP A 8 5.51 -105.03 11.13
CA ASP A 8 6.82 -104.44 10.81
C ASP A 8 6.81 -103.77 9.42
N GLN A 9 6.13 -104.34 8.42
CA GLN A 9 5.95 -103.70 7.11
C GLN A 9 5.08 -102.45 7.18
N GLU A 10 3.95 -102.48 7.91
CA GLU A 10 3.09 -101.31 8.11
C GLU A 10 3.80 -100.22 8.92
N GLN A 11 4.58 -100.59 9.95
CA GLN A 11 5.41 -99.63 10.69
C GLN A 11 6.50 -99.02 9.81
N ARG A 12 7.16 -99.81 8.95
CA ARG A 12 8.15 -99.29 7.98
C ARG A 12 7.50 -98.37 6.95
N GLN A 13 6.32 -98.71 6.43
CA GLN A 13 5.57 -97.86 5.49
C GLN A 13 5.11 -96.55 6.14
N ARG A 14 4.61 -96.59 7.38
CA ARG A 14 4.26 -95.37 8.14
C ARG A 14 5.50 -94.51 8.42
N LEU A 15 6.62 -95.12 8.79
CA LEU A 15 7.90 -94.41 8.99
C LEU A 15 8.43 -93.81 7.68
N GLU A 16 8.26 -94.48 6.55
CA GLU A 16 8.62 -93.96 5.22
C GLU A 16 7.69 -92.84 4.75
N GLU A 17 6.38 -92.94 4.98
CA GLU A 17 5.41 -91.87 4.69
C GLU A 17 5.62 -90.64 5.58
N GLU A 18 5.90 -90.84 6.87
CA GLU A 18 6.26 -89.74 7.78
C GLU A 18 7.58 -89.07 7.39
N ARG A 19 8.59 -89.85 6.95
CA ARG A 19 9.83 -89.30 6.40
C ARG A 19 9.57 -88.50 5.13
N ARG A 20 8.78 -89.02 4.18
CA ARG A 20 8.43 -88.29 2.95
C ARG A 20 7.65 -87.01 3.24
N ARG A 21 6.67 -87.03 4.14
CA ARG A 21 5.94 -85.84 4.58
C ARG A 21 6.84 -84.82 5.25
N ARG A 22 7.80 -85.27 6.07
CA ARG A 22 8.79 -84.41 6.72
C ARG A 22 9.75 -83.77 5.71
N ASP A 23 10.27 -84.55 4.76
CA ASP A 23 11.14 -84.05 3.69
C ASP A 23 10.40 -83.09 2.75
N GLU A 24 9.13 -83.34 2.46
CA GLU A 24 8.30 -82.46 1.63
C GLU A 24 7.97 -81.13 2.33
N LEU A 25 7.67 -81.16 3.63
CA LEU A 25 7.51 -79.95 4.45
C LEU A 25 8.83 -79.17 4.58
N GLU A 26 9.97 -79.86 4.75
CA GLU A 26 11.28 -79.21 4.77
C GLU A 26 11.67 -78.60 3.43
N ARG A 27 11.26 -79.23 2.31
CA ARG A 27 11.44 -78.67 0.97
C ARG A 27 10.56 -77.43 0.76
N GLN A 28 9.29 -77.50 1.14
CA GLN A 28 8.37 -76.36 1.09
C GLN A 28 8.86 -75.20 1.97
N HIS A 29 9.36 -75.48 3.17
CA HIS A 29 9.92 -74.46 4.05
C HIS A 29 11.22 -73.86 3.50
N ARG A 30 12.10 -74.66 2.88
CA ARG A 30 13.30 -74.16 2.19
C ARG A 30 12.93 -73.27 0.99
N GLU A 31 11.99 -73.71 0.15
CA GLU A 31 11.49 -72.94 -0.99
C GLU A 31 10.80 -71.64 -0.52
N GLU A 32 10.05 -71.66 0.59
CA GLU A 32 9.42 -70.48 1.17
C GLU A 32 10.46 -69.50 1.75
N MET A 33 11.48 -70.01 2.44
CA MET A 33 12.58 -69.19 2.97
C MET A 33 13.44 -68.59 1.86
N GLU A 34 13.67 -69.32 0.77
CA GLU A 34 14.38 -68.83 -0.41
C GLU A 34 13.57 -67.76 -1.14
N ARG A 35 12.26 -67.96 -1.30
CA ARG A 35 11.34 -66.92 -1.81
C ARG A 35 11.35 -65.67 -0.93
N ARG A 36 11.29 -65.82 0.41
CA ARG A 36 11.37 -64.69 1.34
C ARG A 36 12.71 -63.95 1.24
N ARG A 37 13.83 -64.66 1.10
CA ARG A 37 15.15 -64.05 0.89
C ARG A 37 15.23 -63.27 -0.43
N ILE A 38 14.72 -63.82 -1.52
CA ILE A 38 14.68 -63.16 -2.83
C ILE A 38 13.77 -61.91 -2.78
N GLU A 39 12.62 -62.01 -2.13
CA GLU A 39 11.69 -60.88 -1.92
C GLU A 39 12.33 -59.78 -1.06
N ASP A 40 13.03 -60.14 0.02
CA ASP A 40 13.73 -59.20 0.90
C ASP A 40 14.94 -58.53 0.21
N GLU A 41 15.69 -59.27 -0.62
CA GLU A 41 16.76 -58.71 -1.44
C GLU A 41 16.22 -57.73 -2.49
N ARG A 42 15.08 -58.05 -3.13
CA ARG A 42 14.42 -57.14 -4.07
C ARG A 42 13.96 -55.85 -3.37
N ARG A 43 13.35 -55.95 -2.19
CA ARG A 43 12.95 -54.78 -1.37
C ARG A 43 14.14 -53.92 -0.97
N LYS A 44 15.28 -54.52 -0.63
CA LYS A 44 16.52 -53.79 -0.33
C LYS A 44 17.09 -53.07 -1.54
N GLN A 45 17.01 -53.68 -2.73
CA GLN A 45 17.43 -53.04 -3.98
C GLN A 45 16.50 -51.88 -4.37
N GLU A 46 15.18 -52.06 -4.21
CA GLU A 46 14.18 -51.00 -4.43
C GLU A 46 14.42 -49.81 -3.47
N GLN A 47 14.67 -50.07 -2.18
CA GLN A 47 14.94 -49.03 -1.18
C GLN A 47 16.27 -48.29 -1.41
N THR A 48 17.33 -48.99 -1.82
CA THR A 48 18.62 -48.35 -2.10
C THR A 48 18.57 -47.46 -3.34
N ALA A 49 17.89 -47.89 -4.41
CA ALA A 49 17.64 -47.08 -5.59
C ALA A 49 16.82 -45.81 -5.27
N MET A 50 15.76 -45.93 -4.46
CA MET A 50 14.96 -44.77 -4.03
C MET A 50 15.76 -43.78 -3.18
N LEU A 51 16.67 -44.25 -2.32
CA LEU A 51 17.51 -43.38 -1.49
C LEU A 51 18.55 -42.61 -2.31
N ASN A 52 19.10 -43.22 -3.35
CA ASN A 52 20.07 -42.58 -4.23
C ASN A 52 19.43 -41.47 -5.06
N ILE A 53 18.24 -41.71 -5.63
CA ILE A 53 17.46 -40.68 -6.35
C ILE A 53 17.10 -39.52 -5.39
N ARG A 54 16.66 -39.81 -4.16
CA ARG A 54 16.34 -38.78 -3.15
C ARG A 54 17.54 -37.94 -2.73
N LYS A 55 18.75 -38.51 -2.65
CA LYS A 55 19.97 -37.75 -2.33
C LYS A 55 20.25 -36.69 -3.37
N VAL A 56 20.13 -37.00 -4.67
CA VAL A 56 20.39 -36.02 -5.74
C VAL A 56 19.26 -35.00 -5.84
N LEU A 57 18.01 -35.41 -5.64
CA LEU A 57 16.85 -34.52 -5.47
C LEU A 57 17.08 -33.47 -4.37
N SER A 58 17.60 -33.89 -3.21
CA SER A 58 17.89 -32.97 -2.10
C SER A 58 19.00 -31.97 -2.41
N ARG A 59 19.99 -32.36 -3.24
CA ARG A 59 21.04 -31.46 -3.73
C ARG A 59 20.52 -30.45 -4.75
N LEU A 60 19.64 -30.88 -5.66
CA LEU A 60 19.00 -30.00 -6.65
C LEU A 60 18.23 -28.84 -5.99
N ARG A 61 17.70 -29.07 -4.79
CA ARG A 61 17.00 -28.06 -3.99
C ARG A 61 17.92 -26.96 -3.44
N ILE A 62 19.24 -27.18 -3.36
CA ILE A 62 20.18 -26.28 -2.68
C ILE A 62 21.16 -25.62 -3.67
N ILE A 63 21.26 -26.12 -4.90
CA ILE A 63 22.26 -25.68 -5.89
C ILE A 63 21.94 -24.32 -6.55
N ASP A 64 23.00 -23.57 -6.86
CA ASP A 64 23.04 -22.28 -7.56
C ASP A 64 22.91 -22.43 -9.10
N ASP A 65 22.65 -21.33 -9.83
CA ASP A 65 22.39 -21.28 -11.28
C ASP A 65 23.37 -22.09 -12.14
N GLU A 66 24.67 -21.99 -11.86
CA GLU A 66 25.72 -22.64 -12.67
C GLU A 66 25.77 -24.16 -12.48
N GLY A 67 25.38 -24.65 -11.30
CA GLY A 67 25.37 -26.08 -10.97
C GLY A 67 24.07 -26.79 -11.33
N PHE A 68 23.00 -26.05 -11.61
CA PHE A 68 21.67 -26.61 -11.85
C PHE A 68 21.61 -27.50 -13.09
N ALA A 69 22.26 -27.08 -14.18
CA ALA A 69 22.33 -27.86 -15.42
C ALA A 69 23.08 -29.19 -15.23
N ALA A 70 24.17 -29.19 -14.47
CA ALA A 70 24.95 -30.39 -14.17
C ALA A 70 24.18 -31.35 -13.23
N ALA A 71 23.53 -30.82 -12.20
CA ALA A 71 22.76 -31.62 -11.25
C ALA A 71 21.50 -32.23 -11.88
N ARG A 72 20.86 -31.52 -12.84
CA ARG A 72 19.76 -32.06 -13.64
C ARG A 72 20.22 -33.22 -14.52
N ALA A 73 21.35 -33.07 -15.20
CA ALA A 73 21.91 -34.14 -16.04
C ALA A 73 22.30 -35.38 -15.21
N GLU A 74 22.86 -35.20 -14.02
CA GLU A 74 23.18 -36.29 -13.09
C GLU A 74 21.92 -37.02 -12.60
N LEU A 75 20.85 -36.26 -12.30
CA LEU A 75 19.56 -36.81 -11.88
C LEU A 75 18.85 -37.59 -13.00
N GLU A 76 18.88 -37.09 -14.23
CA GLU A 76 18.32 -37.78 -15.41
C GLU A 76 19.08 -39.08 -15.72
N GLN A 77 20.42 -39.09 -15.59
CA GLN A 77 21.24 -40.29 -15.73
C GLN A 77 20.97 -41.33 -14.65
N LEU A 78 20.84 -40.90 -13.38
CA LEU A 78 20.49 -41.80 -12.27
C LEU A 78 19.07 -42.35 -12.39
N LEU A 79 18.12 -41.54 -12.86
CA LEU A 79 16.76 -42.00 -13.15
C LEU A 79 16.75 -43.08 -14.25
N ALA A 80 17.60 -42.95 -15.26
CA ALA A 80 17.75 -43.95 -16.32
C ALA A 80 18.37 -45.26 -15.82
N MET A 81 19.36 -45.19 -14.91
CA MET A 81 20.06 -46.36 -14.38
C MET A 81 19.32 -47.08 -13.23
N GLU A 82 18.65 -46.34 -12.35
CA GLU A 82 18.03 -46.85 -11.13
C GLU A 82 16.49 -46.84 -11.17
N GLY A 83 15.88 -46.12 -12.11
CA GLY A 83 14.44 -46.12 -12.37
C GLY A 83 13.84 -47.53 -12.53
N PRO A 84 14.36 -48.41 -13.40
CA PRO A 84 13.81 -49.76 -13.57
C PRO A 84 13.99 -50.68 -12.35
N LYS A 85 14.82 -50.29 -11.36
CA LYS A 85 15.01 -51.03 -10.09
C LYS A 85 14.06 -50.56 -8.98
N CYS A 86 13.26 -49.51 -9.20
CA CYS A 86 12.37 -48.93 -8.19
C CYS A 86 10.98 -49.60 -8.11
N GLY A 87 10.71 -50.63 -8.91
CA GLY A 87 9.46 -51.42 -8.84
C GLY A 87 8.19 -50.56 -8.98
N PRO A 88 7.10 -50.84 -8.23
CA PRO A 88 5.82 -50.14 -8.37
C PRO A 88 5.84 -48.66 -7.91
N GLY A 89 6.93 -48.18 -7.30
CA GLY A 89 7.11 -46.78 -6.90
C GLY A 89 7.74 -45.88 -7.97
N GLN A 90 8.12 -46.43 -9.13
CA GLN A 90 8.85 -45.72 -10.17
C GLN A 90 8.08 -44.53 -10.74
N SER A 91 6.79 -44.67 -11.07
CA SER A 91 5.98 -43.59 -11.66
C SER A 91 5.85 -42.38 -10.72
N LYS A 92 5.61 -42.63 -9.43
CA LYS A 92 5.54 -41.58 -8.41
C LYS A 92 6.89 -40.86 -8.23
N MET A 93 7.98 -41.62 -8.25
CA MET A 93 9.32 -41.04 -8.16
C MET A 93 9.67 -40.20 -9.38
N THR A 94 9.29 -40.62 -10.59
CA THR A 94 9.51 -39.82 -11.82
C THR A 94 8.71 -38.52 -11.81
N GLU A 95 7.49 -38.54 -11.28
CA GLU A 95 6.65 -37.34 -11.13
C GLU A 95 7.23 -36.38 -10.07
N GLU A 96 7.65 -36.89 -8.90
CA GLU A 96 8.32 -36.11 -7.85
C GLU A 96 9.61 -35.44 -8.38
N VAL A 97 10.39 -36.17 -9.18
CA VAL A 97 11.61 -35.67 -9.83
C VAL A 97 11.30 -34.55 -10.82
N GLN A 98 10.29 -34.72 -11.68
CA GLN A 98 9.90 -33.71 -12.66
C GLN A 98 9.38 -32.42 -11.99
N GLN A 99 8.55 -32.56 -10.95
CA GLN A 99 8.05 -31.42 -10.18
C GLN A 99 9.19 -30.66 -9.49
N ALA A 100 10.17 -31.37 -8.92
CA ALA A 100 11.31 -30.73 -8.28
C ALA A 100 12.21 -29.97 -9.27
N ILE A 101 12.40 -30.50 -10.49
CA ILE A 101 13.13 -29.80 -11.56
C ILE A 101 12.38 -28.54 -11.99
N GLN A 102 11.05 -28.61 -12.14
CA GLN A 102 10.22 -27.45 -12.49
C GLN A 102 10.29 -26.36 -11.42
N GLN A 103 10.08 -26.71 -10.14
CA GLN A 103 10.14 -25.78 -9.01
C GLN A 103 11.53 -25.14 -8.84
N ALA A 104 12.61 -25.92 -9.01
CA ALA A 104 13.96 -25.39 -8.95
C ALA A 104 14.28 -24.48 -10.14
N GLY A 105 13.78 -24.79 -11.34
CA GLY A 105 13.93 -23.95 -12.53
C GLY A 105 13.18 -22.62 -12.40
N GLU A 106 11.96 -22.62 -11.88
CA GLU A 106 11.18 -21.39 -11.63
C GLU A 106 11.85 -20.49 -10.59
N ARG A 107 12.39 -21.07 -9.50
CA ARG A 107 13.14 -20.32 -8.50
C ARG A 107 14.37 -19.63 -9.09
N LEU A 108 15.14 -20.34 -9.92
CA LEU A 108 16.31 -19.78 -10.58
C LEU A 108 15.93 -18.70 -11.59
N ARG A 109 14.81 -18.88 -12.32
CA ARG A 109 14.29 -17.84 -13.22
C ARG A 109 13.90 -16.57 -12.47
N LEU A 110 13.17 -16.71 -11.36
CA LEU A 110 12.80 -15.59 -10.48
C LEU A 110 14.04 -14.90 -9.89
N ALA A 111 15.05 -15.68 -9.45
CA ALA A 111 16.29 -15.13 -8.94
C ALA A 111 17.11 -14.40 -10.03
N ALA A 112 17.12 -14.90 -11.26
CA ALA A 112 17.77 -14.26 -12.40
C ALA A 112 17.03 -12.98 -12.84
N GLU A 113 15.70 -12.99 -12.85
CA GLU A 113 14.86 -11.80 -13.10
C GLU A 113 15.12 -10.72 -12.02
N GLN A 114 15.19 -11.11 -10.75
CA GLN A 114 15.54 -10.21 -9.63
C GLN A 114 16.94 -9.62 -9.78
N ARG A 115 17.96 -10.45 -10.07
CA ARG A 115 19.33 -9.96 -10.32
C ARG A 115 19.41 -9.03 -11.53
N ALA A 116 18.69 -9.32 -12.60
CA ALA A 116 18.65 -8.47 -13.78
C ALA A 116 17.95 -7.13 -13.50
N GLU A 117 16.88 -7.12 -12.70
CA GLU A 117 16.21 -5.90 -12.25
C GLU A 117 17.10 -5.08 -11.31
N GLU A 118 17.82 -5.73 -10.40
CA GLU A 118 18.82 -5.10 -9.53
C GLU A 118 19.98 -4.50 -10.33
N GLU A 119 20.49 -5.21 -11.35
CA GLU A 119 21.52 -4.68 -12.26
C GLU A 119 21.01 -3.51 -13.09
N ARG A 120 19.77 -3.55 -13.58
CA ARG A 120 19.16 -2.42 -14.30
C ARG A 120 19.04 -1.19 -13.41
N LYS A 121 18.47 -1.36 -12.21
CA LYS A 121 18.36 -0.28 -11.22
C LYS A 121 19.74 0.26 -10.82
N ARG A 122 20.76 -0.59 -10.76
CA ARG A 122 22.14 -0.18 -10.50
C ARG A 122 22.71 0.67 -11.65
N ARG A 123 22.53 0.25 -12.91
CA ARG A 123 23.01 1.00 -14.09
C ARG A 123 22.31 2.36 -14.22
N GLU A 124 20.99 2.41 -14.04
CA GLU A 124 20.23 3.67 -14.05
C GLU A 124 20.72 4.63 -12.97
N ARG A 125 21.05 4.12 -11.77
CA ARG A 125 21.64 4.92 -10.70
C ARG A 125 23.05 5.40 -11.04
N GLU A 126 23.89 4.55 -11.62
CA GLU A 126 25.25 4.91 -12.05
C GLU A 126 25.21 6.01 -13.15
N GLU A 127 24.28 5.92 -14.10
CA GLU A 127 24.07 6.93 -15.15
C GLU A 127 23.58 8.27 -14.58
N LEU A 128 22.61 8.24 -13.66
CA LEU A 128 22.13 9.45 -12.99
C LEU A 128 23.24 10.16 -12.19
N VAL A 129 24.06 9.39 -11.48
CA VAL A 129 25.18 9.96 -10.70
C VAL A 129 26.26 10.51 -11.62
N ALA A 130 26.58 9.83 -12.73
CA ALA A 130 27.51 10.33 -13.73
C ALA A 130 27.03 11.66 -14.33
N ALA A 131 25.74 11.77 -14.64
CA ALA A 131 25.13 13.02 -15.12
C ALA A 131 25.26 14.15 -14.07
N LEU A 132 24.96 13.88 -12.80
CA LEU A 132 25.09 14.86 -11.72
C LEU A 132 26.55 15.32 -11.48
N LEU A 133 27.53 14.43 -11.64
CA LEU A 133 28.94 14.78 -11.55
C LEU A 133 29.39 15.67 -12.71
N GLN A 134 28.89 15.40 -13.91
CA GLN A 134 29.15 16.23 -15.08
C GLN A 134 28.57 17.64 -14.91
N GLU A 135 27.32 17.75 -14.46
CA GLU A 135 26.69 19.03 -14.13
C GLU A 135 27.47 19.83 -13.07
N LEU A 136 27.94 19.15 -12.02
CA LEU A 136 28.76 19.79 -10.99
C LEU A 136 30.10 20.27 -11.58
N SER A 137 30.75 19.47 -12.42
CA SER A 137 32.00 19.85 -13.09
C SER A 137 31.83 21.11 -13.95
N ASP A 138 30.74 21.21 -14.70
CA ASP A 138 30.44 22.36 -15.56
C ASP A 138 30.15 23.63 -14.72
N LEU A 139 29.43 23.50 -13.61
CA LEU A 139 29.19 24.60 -12.66
C LEU A 139 30.49 25.08 -12.02
N VAL A 140 31.38 24.15 -11.62
CA VAL A 140 32.70 24.48 -11.06
C VAL A 140 33.56 25.20 -12.11
N GLY A 141 33.59 24.74 -13.36
CA GLY A 141 34.29 25.43 -14.45
C GLY A 141 33.77 26.85 -14.70
N SER A 142 32.44 27.04 -14.65
CA SER A 142 31.83 28.38 -14.76
C SER A 142 32.21 29.30 -13.59
N ALA A 143 32.26 28.76 -12.36
CA ALA A 143 32.66 29.52 -11.18
C ALA A 143 34.14 29.93 -11.24
N GLU A 144 35.03 29.03 -11.63
CA GLU A 144 36.46 29.30 -11.81
C GLU A 144 36.71 30.38 -12.86
N ALA A 145 36.04 30.32 -14.01
CA ALA A 145 36.16 31.34 -15.06
C ALA A 145 35.74 32.75 -14.56
N LYS A 146 34.68 32.83 -13.74
CA LYS A 146 34.24 34.10 -13.14
C LYS A 146 35.22 34.62 -12.08
N VAL A 147 35.82 33.73 -11.30
CA VAL A 147 36.87 34.09 -10.33
C VAL A 147 38.14 34.57 -11.04
N GLU A 148 38.50 33.96 -12.17
CA GLU A 148 39.66 34.41 -12.96
C GLU A 148 39.42 35.78 -13.63
N ALA A 149 38.20 36.01 -14.15
CA ALA A 149 37.80 37.33 -14.65
C ALA A 149 37.85 38.42 -13.56
N LEU A 150 37.50 38.08 -12.32
CA LEU A 150 37.65 38.96 -11.17
C LEU A 150 39.14 39.26 -10.89
N LYS A 151 40.04 38.27 -10.98
CA LYS A 151 41.48 38.50 -10.78
C LYS A 151 42.03 39.49 -11.79
N VAL A 152 41.73 39.32 -13.08
CA VAL A 152 42.18 40.23 -14.15
C VAL A 152 41.69 41.66 -13.90
N LYS A 153 40.41 41.83 -13.55
CA LYS A 153 39.83 43.15 -13.26
C LYS A 153 40.35 43.76 -11.95
N ALA A 154 40.82 42.95 -11.01
CA ALA A 154 41.35 43.40 -9.73
C ALA A 154 42.81 43.93 -9.83
N VAL A 155 43.60 43.48 -10.81
CA VAL A 155 45.00 43.93 -11.04
C VAL A 155 45.18 45.45 -11.01
N PRO A 156 44.43 46.27 -11.77
CA PRO A 156 44.62 47.73 -11.79
C PRO A 156 44.37 48.42 -10.45
N LEU A 157 43.54 47.83 -9.56
CA LEU A 157 43.30 48.35 -8.21
C LEU A 157 44.35 47.90 -7.19
N LEU A 158 45.02 46.78 -7.45
CA LEU A 158 45.98 46.15 -6.54
C LEU A 158 47.43 46.62 -6.79
N GLU A 159 47.84 46.79 -8.05
CA GLU A 159 49.25 47.09 -8.40
C GLU A 159 49.61 48.59 -8.38
N ASN A 160 48.67 49.49 -8.68
CA ASN A 160 48.98 50.91 -8.88
C ASN A 160 48.90 51.81 -7.64
N GLY A 161 48.87 51.26 -6.42
CA GLY A 161 48.90 52.05 -5.17
C GLY A 161 47.75 53.07 -5.00
N GLY A 162 46.74 53.04 -5.87
CA GLY A 162 45.60 53.95 -5.89
C GLY A 162 45.85 55.33 -6.51
N ILE A 163 46.73 55.45 -7.51
CA ILE A 163 46.83 56.67 -8.34
C ILE A 163 46.26 56.37 -9.73
N LEU A 164 44.95 56.52 -9.85
CA LEU A 164 44.21 56.58 -11.12
C LEU A 164 43.51 57.94 -11.17
N ALA A 165 43.19 58.44 -12.38
CA ALA A 165 42.42 59.68 -12.51
C ALA A 165 41.04 59.55 -11.84
N ASP A 166 40.49 60.67 -11.34
CA ASP A 166 39.32 60.70 -10.46
C ASP A 166 38.04 60.05 -11.00
N THR A 167 37.89 59.99 -12.32
CA THR A 167 36.76 59.35 -13.02
C THR A 167 36.93 57.83 -13.11
N ASP A 168 38.16 57.36 -13.23
CA ASP A 168 38.50 55.99 -13.59
C ASP A 168 38.45 55.07 -12.36
N VAL A 169 38.68 55.62 -11.16
CA VAL A 169 38.59 54.88 -9.87
C VAL A 169 37.17 54.39 -9.61
N LYS A 170 36.14 55.19 -9.92
CA LYS A 170 34.73 54.81 -9.68
C LYS A 170 34.27 53.73 -10.67
N GLN A 171 34.67 53.85 -11.92
CA GLN A 171 34.35 52.88 -12.96
C GLN A 171 35.07 51.55 -12.69
N ALA A 172 36.38 51.59 -12.39
CA ALA A 172 37.15 50.41 -12.01
C ALA A 172 36.60 49.71 -10.75
N TYR A 173 36.16 50.48 -9.74
CA TYR A 173 35.51 49.90 -8.56
C TYR A 173 34.16 49.23 -8.90
N ALA A 174 33.34 49.85 -9.73
CA ALA A 174 32.05 49.29 -10.16
C ALA A 174 32.23 47.99 -10.97
N GLU A 175 33.24 47.95 -11.85
CA GLU A 175 33.55 46.76 -12.66
C GLU A 175 34.09 45.60 -11.82
N VAL A 176 34.91 45.88 -10.81
CA VAL A 176 35.40 44.87 -9.85
C VAL A 176 34.29 44.39 -8.91
N ALA A 177 33.39 45.27 -8.48
CA ALA A 177 32.21 44.90 -7.71
C ALA A 177 31.27 43.97 -8.52
N ALA A 178 30.98 44.33 -9.77
CA ALA A 178 30.16 43.50 -10.66
C ALA A 178 30.80 42.13 -10.95
N ALA A 179 32.12 42.08 -11.17
CA ALA A 179 32.85 40.83 -11.37
C ALA A 179 32.85 39.96 -10.10
N ARG A 180 32.92 40.58 -8.92
CA ARG A 180 32.86 39.88 -7.63
C ARG A 180 31.48 39.30 -7.36
N ASP A 181 30.42 40.06 -7.63
CA ASP A 181 29.04 39.57 -7.45
C ASP A 181 28.74 38.42 -8.41
N ALA A 182 29.22 38.50 -9.66
CA ALA A 182 29.15 37.39 -10.62
C ALA A 182 29.91 36.15 -10.14
N ALA A 183 31.13 36.31 -9.61
CA ALA A 183 31.92 35.20 -9.06
C ALA A 183 31.29 34.62 -7.79
N ARG A 184 30.72 35.45 -6.92
CA ARG A 184 29.97 35.02 -5.72
C ARG A 184 28.72 34.24 -6.07
N ALA A 185 27.97 34.67 -7.09
CA ALA A 185 26.82 33.93 -7.61
C ALA A 185 27.24 32.57 -8.18
N GLY A 186 28.37 32.50 -8.90
CA GLY A 186 28.94 31.24 -9.38
C GLY A 186 29.31 30.27 -8.25
N CYS A 187 30.06 30.73 -7.24
CA CYS A 187 30.43 29.88 -6.11
C CYS A 187 29.23 29.46 -5.24
N ARG A 188 28.20 30.32 -5.12
CA ARG A 188 26.94 29.98 -4.45
C ARG A 188 26.18 28.90 -5.20
N ALA A 189 26.06 29.02 -6.53
CA ALA A 189 25.41 27.99 -7.34
C ALA A 189 26.06 26.59 -7.16
N CYS A 190 27.39 26.51 -7.08
CA CYS A 190 28.08 25.25 -6.77
C CYS A 190 27.78 24.71 -5.37
N THR A 191 27.66 25.61 -4.38
CA THR A 191 27.36 25.22 -2.98
C THR A 191 25.90 24.80 -2.83
N ASP A 192 24.97 25.52 -3.45
CA ASP A 192 23.53 25.24 -3.43
C ASP A 192 23.22 23.94 -4.17
N PHE A 193 23.91 23.65 -5.28
CA PHE A 193 23.83 22.36 -5.98
C PHE A 193 24.28 21.20 -5.06
N LEU A 194 25.41 21.35 -4.37
CA LEU A 194 25.91 20.35 -3.43
C LEU A 194 24.95 20.09 -2.26
N VAL A 195 24.28 21.12 -1.73
CA VAL A 195 23.33 20.99 -0.61
C VAL A 195 22.01 20.36 -1.09
N THR A 196 21.48 20.82 -2.22
CA THR A 196 20.18 20.38 -2.74
C THR A 196 20.24 18.95 -3.28
N ARG A 197 21.36 18.56 -3.90
CA ARG A 197 21.56 17.21 -4.46
C ARG A 197 22.25 16.25 -3.48
N ARG A 198 22.59 16.70 -2.27
CA ARG A 198 23.18 15.89 -1.19
C ARG A 198 22.43 14.58 -0.90
N PRO A 199 21.10 14.54 -0.76
CA PRO A 199 20.39 13.28 -0.49
C PRO A 199 20.52 12.29 -1.65
N GLN A 200 20.46 12.75 -2.90
CA GLN A 200 20.61 11.90 -4.10
C GLN A 200 22.04 11.34 -4.21
N VAL A 201 23.04 12.11 -3.79
CA VAL A 201 24.43 11.65 -3.72
C VAL A 201 24.67 10.75 -2.49
N GLU A 202 24.04 11.00 -1.34
CA GLU A 202 24.14 10.18 -0.11
C GLU A 202 23.42 8.83 -0.22
N GLU A 203 22.30 8.79 -0.91
CA GLU A 203 21.58 7.56 -1.24
C GLU A 203 22.36 6.73 -2.27
N ALA A 204 23.11 7.38 -3.17
CA ALA A 204 24.05 6.73 -4.07
C ALA A 204 25.40 6.34 -3.41
N LYS A 205 25.74 6.87 -2.22
CA LYS A 205 27.00 6.54 -1.49
C LYS A 205 27.03 5.08 -1.01
N SER A 206 25.96 4.31 -1.14
CA SER A 206 25.99 2.86 -0.95
C SER A 206 26.67 2.11 -2.12
N ALA A 207 27.17 2.81 -3.15
CA ALA A 207 27.99 2.27 -4.25
C ALA A 207 29.23 3.16 -4.54
N PRO A 208 30.19 2.70 -5.38
CA PRO A 208 31.61 2.43 -5.07
C PRO A 208 32.51 3.64 -4.73
N GLU A 209 33.68 3.36 -4.13
CA GLU A 209 34.73 4.31 -3.71
C GLU A 209 35.18 5.31 -4.80
N ASP A 210 35.03 4.94 -6.08
CA ASP A 210 35.36 5.77 -7.25
C ASP A 210 34.60 7.10 -7.28
N LEU A 211 33.35 7.12 -6.84
CA LEU A 211 32.52 8.35 -6.77
C LEU A 211 33.06 9.33 -5.72
N ARG A 212 33.53 8.80 -4.58
CA ARG A 212 34.18 9.62 -3.54
C ARG A 212 35.50 10.19 -4.05
N MET A 213 36.26 9.41 -4.82
CA MET A 213 37.51 9.86 -5.42
C MET A 213 37.30 11.02 -6.42
N GLN A 214 36.17 11.08 -7.12
CA GLN A 214 35.85 12.16 -8.06
C GLN A 214 35.24 13.40 -7.39
N LEU A 215 34.47 13.25 -6.31
CA LEU A 215 33.87 14.38 -5.59
C LEU A 215 34.88 15.23 -4.81
N VAL A 216 35.88 14.59 -4.17
CA VAL A 216 36.91 15.27 -3.36
C VAL A 216 37.69 16.34 -4.15
N PRO A 217 38.20 16.10 -5.37
CA PRO A 217 38.89 17.13 -6.14
C PRO A 217 37.97 18.27 -6.59
N LEU A 218 36.70 18.00 -6.93
CA LEU A 218 35.73 19.05 -7.25
C LEU A 218 35.43 19.94 -6.04
N GLN A 219 35.30 19.36 -4.85
CA GLN A 219 35.14 20.12 -3.61
C GLN A 219 36.37 20.98 -3.27
N ARG A 220 37.58 20.46 -3.52
CA ARG A 220 38.82 21.24 -3.35
C ARG A 220 38.87 22.44 -4.30
N ARG A 221 38.50 22.25 -5.58
CA ARG A 221 38.41 23.32 -6.58
C ARG A 221 37.40 24.41 -6.19
N ILE A 222 36.23 24.03 -5.69
CA ILE A 222 35.24 24.98 -5.15
C ILE A 222 35.82 25.79 -3.99
N HIS A 223 36.52 25.12 -3.07
CA HIS A 223 37.11 25.79 -1.91
C HIS A 223 38.23 26.76 -2.31
N GLU A 224 39.07 26.39 -3.27
CA GLU A 224 40.13 27.24 -3.82
C GLU A 224 39.54 28.47 -4.55
N ALA A 225 38.52 28.28 -5.39
CA ALA A 225 37.80 29.37 -6.04
C ALA A 225 37.17 30.33 -5.01
N PHE A 226 36.60 29.81 -3.93
CA PHE A 226 36.04 30.60 -2.84
C PHE A 226 37.12 31.36 -2.05
N LYS A 227 38.26 30.72 -1.79
CA LYS A 227 39.41 31.35 -1.12
C LYS A 227 39.97 32.50 -1.94
N ASP A 228 40.10 32.34 -3.26
CA ASP A 228 40.53 33.39 -4.18
C ASP A 228 39.51 34.54 -4.24
N LEU A 229 38.21 34.24 -4.30
CA LEU A 229 37.13 35.23 -4.27
C LEU A 229 37.20 36.10 -3.00
N VAL A 230 37.32 35.46 -1.83
CA VAL A 230 37.35 36.16 -0.53
C VAL A 230 38.65 36.93 -0.37
N GLY A 231 39.80 36.32 -0.69
CA GLY A 231 41.11 36.94 -0.54
C GLY A 231 41.32 38.10 -1.51
N LYS A 232 41.30 37.81 -2.81
CA LYS A 232 41.63 38.79 -3.86
C LYS A 232 40.47 39.76 -4.11
N GLY A 233 39.22 39.29 -4.08
CA GLY A 233 38.05 40.14 -4.20
C GLY A 233 37.86 41.06 -2.98
N GLY A 234 38.16 40.58 -1.78
CA GLY A 234 38.18 41.37 -0.55
C GLY A 234 39.27 42.44 -0.54
N ALA A 235 40.49 42.08 -0.95
CA ALA A 235 41.61 43.01 -1.07
C ALA A 235 41.35 44.10 -2.11
N ALA A 236 40.80 43.75 -3.28
CA ALA A 236 40.45 44.69 -4.33
C ALA A 236 39.34 45.67 -3.90
N GLU A 237 38.33 45.19 -3.17
CA GLU A 237 37.29 46.04 -2.60
C GLU A 237 37.85 46.98 -1.53
N ALA A 238 38.73 46.49 -0.65
CA ALA A 238 39.38 47.32 0.37
C ALA A 238 40.27 48.40 -0.26
N ALA A 239 41.01 48.06 -1.31
CA ALA A 239 41.81 49.01 -2.08
C ALA A 239 40.94 50.06 -2.79
N GLY A 240 39.86 49.63 -3.46
CA GLY A 240 38.90 50.51 -4.10
C GLY A 240 38.16 51.43 -3.12
N LEU A 241 37.74 50.92 -1.97
CA LEU A 241 37.15 51.72 -0.89
C LEU A 241 38.14 52.72 -0.30
N LYS A 242 39.42 52.34 -0.16
CA LYS A 242 40.48 53.25 0.29
C LYS A 242 40.73 54.36 -0.73
N ALA A 243 40.75 54.05 -2.02
CA ALA A 243 40.86 55.02 -3.11
C ALA A 243 39.64 55.96 -3.14
N LEU A 244 38.42 55.43 -3.02
CA LEU A 244 37.19 56.22 -2.95
C LEU A 244 37.13 57.09 -1.69
N ARG A 245 37.63 56.61 -0.54
CA ARG A 245 37.74 57.40 0.69
C ARG A 245 38.75 58.53 0.54
N ARG A 246 39.89 58.30 -0.13
CA ARG A 246 40.86 59.35 -0.45
C ARG A 246 40.23 60.41 -1.36
N GLN A 247 39.53 59.99 -2.42
CA GLN A 247 38.77 60.90 -3.29
C GLN A 247 37.70 61.70 -2.54
N ARG A 248 36.90 61.04 -1.69
CA ARG A 248 35.90 61.73 -0.88
C ARG A 248 36.55 62.65 0.14
N ALA A 249 37.71 62.31 0.68
CA ALA A 249 38.45 63.15 1.61
C ALA A 249 38.99 64.41 0.92
N THR A 250 39.55 64.30 -0.30
CA THR A 250 39.98 65.46 -1.10
C THR A 250 38.80 66.33 -1.49
N GLN A 251 37.72 65.76 -2.02
CA GLN A 251 36.49 66.51 -2.34
C GLN A 251 35.83 67.14 -1.11
N THR A 252 35.84 66.46 0.04
CA THR A 252 35.31 67.03 1.29
C THR A 252 36.22 68.13 1.80
N TRP A 253 37.53 68.02 1.62
CA TRP A 253 38.48 69.07 1.99
C TRP A 253 38.33 70.31 1.10
N GLU A 254 38.14 70.13 -0.21
CA GLU A 254 37.81 71.19 -1.16
C GLU A 254 36.45 71.83 -0.85
N ARG A 255 35.41 71.03 -0.62
CA ARG A 255 34.09 71.52 -0.20
C ARG A 255 34.12 72.23 1.14
N ARG A 256 34.92 71.76 2.11
CA ARG A 256 35.13 72.45 3.39
C ARG A 256 35.85 73.79 3.19
N GLY A 257 36.81 73.84 2.27
CA GLY A 257 37.45 75.09 1.84
C GLY A 257 36.45 76.06 1.23
N ALA A 258 35.62 75.59 0.30
CA ALA A 258 34.58 76.37 -0.35
C ALA A 258 33.45 76.82 0.61
N LEU A 259 33.08 75.96 1.56
CA LEU A 259 32.07 76.26 2.57
C LEU A 259 32.57 77.30 3.57
N PHE A 260 33.83 77.17 4.01
CA PHE A 260 34.47 78.17 4.86
C PHE A 260 34.51 79.54 4.14
N ALA A 261 34.94 79.56 2.88
CA ALA A 261 34.97 80.79 2.06
C ALA A 261 33.57 81.37 1.75
N LYS A 262 32.49 80.58 1.85
CA LYS A 262 31.11 81.05 1.63
C LYS A 262 30.53 81.78 2.84
N TYR A 263 30.94 81.42 4.05
CA TYR A 263 30.39 81.94 5.30
C TYR A 263 31.31 82.93 6.04
N ASP A 264 32.58 83.01 5.64
CA ASP A 264 33.56 84.05 6.00
C ASP A 264 33.29 85.30 5.14
N LYS A 265 32.43 86.21 5.62
CA LYS A 265 31.95 87.35 4.83
C LYS A 265 32.85 88.57 4.93
N ASP A 266 33.63 88.68 6.00
CA ASP A 266 34.62 89.74 6.21
C ASP A 266 36.03 89.36 5.71
N GLY A 267 36.25 88.08 5.37
CA GLY A 267 37.47 87.60 4.71
C GLY A 267 38.67 87.57 5.64
N ASP A 268 38.44 87.57 6.96
CA ASP A 268 39.48 87.65 7.99
C ASP A 268 40.11 86.28 8.33
N GLY A 269 39.56 85.20 7.74
CA GLY A 269 39.99 83.82 7.97
C GLY A 269 39.50 83.24 9.30
N ARG A 270 38.50 83.84 9.96
CA ARG A 270 37.93 83.45 11.26
C ARG A 270 36.41 83.70 11.32
N LEU A 271 35.63 82.66 11.61
CA LEU A 271 34.18 82.80 11.70
C LEU A 271 33.75 83.49 13.02
N GLY A 272 33.06 84.62 12.90
CA GLY A 272 32.52 85.42 14.00
C GLY A 272 31.20 84.90 14.62
N ARG A 273 30.66 85.59 15.64
CA ARG A 273 29.45 85.16 16.40
C ARG A 273 28.21 85.06 15.52
N GLU A 274 28.02 86.03 14.66
CA GLU A 274 26.88 86.12 13.75
C GLU A 274 27.02 85.14 12.57
N GLU A 275 28.25 84.89 12.13
CA GLU A 275 28.56 83.94 11.06
C GLU A 275 28.41 82.49 11.51
N ILE A 276 28.75 82.15 12.76
CA ILE A 276 28.49 80.83 13.35
C ILE A 276 26.99 80.59 13.53
N LEU A 277 26.22 81.62 13.89
CA LEU A 277 24.75 81.54 13.93
C LEU A 277 24.14 81.35 12.53
N ALA A 278 24.66 82.06 11.52
CA ALA A 278 24.25 81.90 10.13
C ALA A 278 24.63 80.53 9.56
N TYR A 279 25.82 80.02 9.89
CA TYR A 279 26.28 78.68 9.52
C TYR A 279 25.43 77.58 10.17
N ALA A 280 25.06 77.74 11.45
CA ALA A 280 24.23 76.78 12.16
C ALA A 280 22.78 76.73 11.65
N LYS A 281 22.19 77.89 11.33
CA LYS A 281 20.86 78.00 10.74
C LYS A 281 20.86 77.54 9.28
N GLY A 282 21.86 77.94 8.49
CA GLY A 282 21.94 77.66 7.05
C GLY A 282 22.30 76.20 6.72
N GLU A 283 23.26 75.60 7.42
CA GLU A 283 23.72 74.24 7.11
C GLU A 283 23.01 73.16 7.95
N PHE A 284 22.58 73.49 9.17
CA PHE A 284 22.05 72.50 10.10
C PHE A 284 20.58 72.73 10.50
N GLY A 285 19.97 73.84 10.10
CA GLY A 285 18.58 74.19 10.46
C GLY A 285 18.37 74.25 11.97
N PHE A 286 19.45 74.46 12.75
CA PHE A 286 19.47 74.35 14.19
C PHE A 286 19.76 75.70 14.82
N VAL A 287 18.89 76.13 15.73
CA VAL A 287 19.10 77.35 16.51
C VAL A 287 19.97 76.98 17.71
N ILE A 288 21.22 77.44 17.70
CA ILE A 288 22.16 77.19 18.80
C ILE A 288 21.69 77.96 20.05
N PRO A 289 21.50 77.30 21.20
CA PRO A 289 21.29 77.98 22.48
C PRO A 289 22.48 78.88 22.84
N ASP A 290 22.24 80.09 23.36
CA ASP A 290 23.30 81.08 23.62
C ASP A 290 24.45 80.56 24.51
N ALA A 291 24.13 79.69 25.47
CA ALA A 291 25.13 79.04 26.34
C ALA A 291 26.12 78.13 25.59
N LEU A 292 25.72 77.53 24.46
CA LEU A 292 26.58 76.72 23.60
C LEU A 292 27.40 77.60 22.65
N LEU A 293 26.84 78.72 22.19
CA LEU A 293 27.56 79.72 21.41
C LEU A 293 28.73 80.32 22.23
N ASP A 294 28.49 80.58 23.51
CA ASP A 294 29.52 81.06 24.44
C ASP A 294 30.61 80.01 24.71
N ARG A 295 30.27 78.71 24.75
CA ARG A 295 31.27 77.62 24.83
C ARG A 295 32.10 77.50 23.56
N ILE A 296 31.50 77.70 22.39
CA ILE A 296 32.20 77.69 21.11
C ILE A 296 33.16 78.87 21.00
N MET A 297 32.77 80.05 21.51
CA MET A 297 33.61 81.25 21.54
C MET A 297 34.72 81.22 22.60
N LYS A 298 34.49 80.54 23.73
CA LYS A 298 35.52 80.32 24.76
C LYS A 298 36.65 79.38 24.33
N LEU A 299 36.49 78.64 23.23
CA LEU A 299 37.55 77.77 22.70
C LEU A 299 38.74 78.56 22.12
N GLN A 300 38.59 79.86 21.85
CA GLN A 300 39.68 80.76 21.42
C GLN A 300 39.46 82.22 21.86
N ASP A 301 39.35 82.46 23.16
CA ASP A 301 39.45 83.80 23.76
C ASP A 301 38.61 84.91 23.07
N GLY A 302 37.44 84.54 22.55
CA GLY A 302 36.50 85.49 21.92
C GLY A 302 36.89 86.08 20.56
N LYS A 303 37.91 85.55 19.87
CA LYS A 303 38.43 86.12 18.60
C LYS A 303 38.09 85.31 17.33
N GLY A 304 36.96 84.60 17.31
CA GLY A 304 36.45 83.87 16.14
C GLY A 304 37.06 82.48 15.92
N VAL A 305 36.40 81.65 15.12
CA VAL A 305 36.81 80.24 14.87
C VAL A 305 37.60 80.12 13.56
N PRO A 306 38.90 79.80 13.60
CA PRO A 306 39.71 79.61 12.41
C PRO A 306 39.37 78.30 11.68
N LYS A 307 39.78 78.22 10.40
CA LYS A 307 39.54 77.07 9.50
C LYS A 307 39.90 75.70 10.09
N GLU A 308 40.91 75.65 10.97
CA GLU A 308 41.38 74.42 11.65
C GLU A 308 40.46 73.96 12.80
N LEU A 309 39.73 74.89 13.42
CA LEU A 309 38.85 74.62 14.56
C LEU A 309 37.37 74.54 14.17
N LEU A 310 37.03 74.83 12.91
CA LEU A 310 35.71 74.57 12.33
C LEU A 310 35.19 73.12 12.59
N PRO A 311 36.02 72.06 12.52
CA PRO A 311 35.59 70.71 12.87
C PRO A 311 35.16 70.59 14.34
N ARG A 312 35.85 71.25 15.28
CA ARG A 312 35.49 71.22 16.71
C ARG A 312 34.20 71.97 17.00
N ALA A 313 34.01 73.14 16.38
CA ALA A 313 32.74 73.87 16.46
C ALA A 313 31.58 73.05 15.89
N LYS A 314 31.80 72.38 14.74
CA LYS A 314 30.83 71.45 14.15
C LYS A 314 30.55 70.25 15.06
N THR A 315 31.55 69.73 15.77
CA THR A 315 31.37 68.64 16.75
C THR A 315 30.49 69.08 17.92
N VAL A 316 30.67 70.28 18.46
CA VAL A 316 29.84 70.80 19.56
C VAL A 316 28.39 71.01 19.12
N ILE A 317 28.17 71.60 17.95
CA ILE A 317 26.83 71.75 17.35
C ILE A 317 26.22 70.37 17.05
N GLY A 318 27.06 69.43 16.59
CA GLY A 318 26.69 68.03 16.36
C GLY A 318 26.25 67.31 17.62
N ILE A 319 26.97 67.47 18.74
CA ILE A 319 26.63 66.89 20.05
C ILE A 319 25.28 67.42 20.52
N ALA A 320 25.03 68.73 20.45
CA ALA A 320 23.77 69.33 20.86
C ALA A 320 22.57 68.84 20.02
N ARG A 321 22.76 68.73 18.69
CA ARG A 321 21.76 68.15 17.77
C ARG A 321 21.52 66.67 18.05
N GLU A 322 22.59 65.93 18.36
CA GLU A 322 22.53 64.51 18.67
C GLU A 322 21.86 64.24 20.01
N GLU A 323 22.01 65.13 20.99
CA GLU A 323 21.30 65.04 22.28
C GLU A 323 19.78 65.22 22.10
N GLN A 324 19.34 66.21 21.31
CA GLN A 324 17.92 66.39 21.00
C GLN A 324 17.36 65.22 20.17
N ARG A 325 18.13 64.69 19.22
CA ARG A 325 17.77 63.48 18.47
C ARG A 325 17.75 62.23 19.36
N SER A 326 18.65 62.14 20.35
CA SER A 326 18.71 61.03 21.31
C SER A 326 17.49 61.02 22.22
N ARG A 327 17.02 62.19 22.68
CA ARG A 327 15.75 62.31 23.40
C ARG A 327 14.57 61.85 22.54
N LEU A 328 14.47 62.34 21.30
CA LEU A 328 13.44 61.89 20.36
C LEU A 328 13.54 60.38 20.03
N ARG A 329 14.74 59.80 19.98
CA ARG A 329 14.94 58.35 19.81
C ARG A 329 14.48 57.58 21.05
N LYS A 330 14.77 58.07 22.25
CA LYS A 330 14.32 57.46 23.52
C LYS A 330 12.79 57.48 23.61
N GLU A 331 12.16 58.61 23.35
CA GLU A 331 10.69 58.71 23.33
C GLU A 331 10.05 57.81 22.26
N ARG A 332 10.65 57.72 21.06
CA ARG A 332 10.21 56.79 20.01
C ARG A 332 10.43 55.32 20.40
N ALA A 333 11.53 55.00 21.07
CA ALA A 333 11.83 53.66 21.55
C ALA A 333 10.88 53.24 22.68
N GLU A 334 10.56 54.14 23.60
CA GLU A 334 9.58 53.90 24.66
C GLU A 334 8.17 53.72 24.09
N LYS A 335 7.74 54.56 23.14
CA LYS A 335 6.45 54.38 22.44
C LYS A 335 6.39 53.04 21.70
N ARG A 336 7.44 52.68 20.95
CA ARG A 336 7.54 51.38 20.27
C ARG A 336 7.51 50.22 21.24
N ARG A 337 8.19 50.33 22.39
CA ARG A 337 8.20 49.28 23.42
C ARG A 337 6.80 49.07 24.00
N LEU A 338 6.09 50.15 24.32
CA LEU A 338 4.71 50.06 24.81
C LEU A 338 3.76 49.48 23.76
N GLU A 339 3.93 49.81 22.48
CA GLU A 339 3.17 49.22 21.37
C GLU A 339 3.44 47.71 21.23
N ILE A 340 4.69 47.27 21.35
CA ILE A 340 5.07 45.85 21.30
C ILE A 340 4.52 45.09 22.53
N GLU A 341 4.62 45.65 23.73
CA GLU A 341 4.04 45.07 24.95
C GLU A 341 2.50 44.94 24.84
N ALA A 342 1.82 45.94 24.26
CA ALA A 342 0.38 45.88 24.00
C ALA A 342 -0.01 44.81 22.96
N LYS A 343 0.74 44.72 21.84
CA LYS A 343 0.54 43.66 20.84
C LYS A 343 0.77 42.27 21.42
N LYS A 344 1.79 42.12 22.28
CA LYS A 344 2.09 40.86 22.96
C LYS A 344 0.94 40.42 23.88
N ALA A 345 0.38 41.35 24.64
CA ALA A 345 -0.76 41.06 25.52
C ALA A 345 -2.02 40.67 24.72
N GLU A 346 -2.27 41.31 23.58
CA GLU A 346 -3.39 40.95 22.71
C GLU A 346 -3.20 39.57 22.06
N LEU A 347 -1.99 39.28 21.56
CA LEU A 347 -1.65 37.99 20.99
C LEU A 347 -1.79 36.86 22.03
N GLN A 348 -1.31 37.06 23.26
CA GLN A 348 -1.49 36.10 24.35
C GLN A 348 -2.96 35.82 24.66
N ARG A 349 -3.83 36.85 24.63
CA ARG A 349 -5.28 36.66 24.82
C ARG A 349 -5.90 35.84 23.69
N GLN A 350 -5.47 36.06 22.45
CA GLN A 350 -5.94 35.28 21.30
C GLN A 350 -5.47 33.83 21.37
N LEU A 351 -4.23 33.60 21.80
CA LEU A 351 -3.67 32.26 21.98
C LEU A 351 -4.38 31.47 23.09
N VAL A 352 -4.67 32.10 24.25
CA VAL A 352 -5.42 31.43 25.32
C VAL A 352 -6.84 31.05 24.86
N LYS A 353 -7.51 31.93 24.10
CA LYS A 353 -8.82 31.60 23.51
C LYS A 353 -8.72 30.46 22.51
N ALA A 354 -7.74 30.50 21.60
CA ALA A 354 -7.51 29.45 20.63
C ALA A 354 -7.20 28.10 21.32
N ALA A 355 -6.33 28.09 22.34
CA ALA A 355 -6.02 26.90 23.11
C ALA A 355 -7.26 26.27 23.74
N ALA A 356 -8.13 27.06 24.37
CA ALA A 356 -9.38 26.58 24.95
C ALA A 356 -10.33 25.98 23.88
N THR A 357 -10.42 26.59 22.69
CA THR A 357 -11.23 26.04 21.59
C THR A 357 -10.66 24.75 21.02
N VAL A 358 -9.32 24.62 20.96
CA VAL A 358 -8.63 23.40 20.52
C VAL A 358 -8.84 22.27 21.53
N GLU A 359 -8.82 22.55 22.83
CA GLU A 359 -9.13 21.55 23.86
C GLU A 359 -10.58 21.08 23.79
N ALA A 360 -11.53 22.01 23.65
CA ALA A 360 -12.94 21.65 23.49
C ALA A 360 -13.17 20.77 22.25
N SER A 361 -12.53 21.10 21.12
CA SER A 361 -12.60 20.29 19.90
C SER A 361 -11.88 18.94 20.06
N GLY A 362 -10.78 18.91 20.81
CA GLY A 362 -10.07 17.68 21.15
C GLY A 362 -10.94 16.68 21.90
N ASN A 363 -11.74 17.14 22.87
CA ASN A 363 -12.67 16.27 23.61
C ASN A 363 -13.73 15.64 22.69
N VAL A 364 -14.28 16.42 21.74
CA VAL A 364 -15.25 15.90 20.76
C VAL A 364 -14.60 14.86 19.83
N VAL A 365 -13.34 15.08 19.45
CA VAL A 365 -12.57 14.12 18.64
C VAL A 365 -12.29 12.84 19.42
N GLU A 366 -11.93 12.95 20.71
CA GLU A 366 -11.72 11.80 21.58
C GLU A 366 -13.00 10.99 21.79
N GLU A 367 -14.16 11.63 21.94
CA GLU A 367 -15.47 10.98 21.98
C GLU A 367 -15.76 10.23 20.67
N ALA A 368 -15.51 10.86 19.51
CA ALA A 368 -15.67 10.21 18.22
C ALA A 368 -14.73 9.00 18.07
N VAL A 369 -13.47 9.12 18.48
CA VAL A 369 -12.51 8.00 18.48
C VAL A 369 -12.92 6.90 19.46
N ALA A 370 -13.52 7.24 20.60
CA ALA A 370 -13.99 6.27 21.59
C ALA A 370 -15.10 5.37 21.06
N THR A 371 -15.95 5.85 20.13
CA THR A 371 -16.98 5.02 19.50
C THR A 371 -16.41 3.78 18.81
N LEU A 372 -15.20 3.88 18.25
CA LEU A 372 -14.50 2.75 17.60
C LEU A 372 -13.58 1.95 18.53
N LYS A 373 -13.25 2.44 19.72
CA LYS A 373 -12.48 1.64 20.69
C LYS A 373 -13.31 0.49 21.27
N VAL A 374 -14.63 0.61 21.23
CA VAL A 374 -15.58 -0.41 21.70
C VAL A 374 -16.02 -1.30 20.52
N LEU A 375 -15.07 -1.73 19.69
CA LEU A 375 -15.37 -2.71 18.64
C LEU A 375 -15.59 -4.08 19.29
N PRO A 376 -16.70 -4.78 18.98
CA PRO A 376 -16.91 -6.16 19.41
C PRO A 376 -15.74 -7.06 19.01
N GLU A 377 -15.39 -8.03 19.85
CA GLU A 377 -14.24 -8.92 19.65
C GLU A 377 -14.29 -9.65 18.29
N ASP A 378 -15.51 -9.96 17.84
CA ASP A 378 -15.79 -10.64 16.57
C ASP A 378 -15.44 -9.77 15.36
N VAL A 379 -15.63 -8.46 15.48
CA VAL A 379 -15.31 -7.47 14.43
C VAL A 379 -13.80 -7.25 14.35
N GLN A 380 -13.11 -7.24 15.50
CA GLN A 380 -11.64 -7.18 15.53
C GLN A 380 -11.02 -8.41 14.87
N LYS A 381 -11.57 -9.60 15.14
CA LYS A 381 -11.16 -10.83 14.47
C LYS A 381 -11.46 -10.79 12.97
N ALA A 382 -12.62 -10.28 12.56
CA ALA A 382 -12.97 -10.15 11.14
C ALA A 382 -12.04 -9.21 10.37
N LEU A 383 -11.60 -8.10 10.97
CA LEU A 383 -10.62 -7.17 10.37
C LEU A 383 -9.22 -7.79 10.19
N ALA A 384 -8.90 -8.86 10.93
CA ALA A 384 -7.61 -9.55 10.88
C ALA A 384 -7.57 -10.74 9.90
N VAL A 385 -8.71 -11.10 9.30
CA VAL A 385 -8.87 -12.29 8.46
C VAL A 385 -9.07 -11.88 7.00
N THR A 386 -8.79 -12.79 6.06
CA THR A 386 -8.95 -12.52 4.63
C THR A 386 -10.42 -12.24 4.27
N PRO A 387 -10.69 -11.42 3.22
CA PRO A 387 -12.05 -10.95 2.89
C PRO A 387 -13.15 -12.02 2.79
N PRO A 388 -12.94 -13.21 2.17
CA PRO A 388 -14.02 -14.20 2.04
C PRO A 388 -14.39 -14.92 3.35
N GLU A 389 -13.51 -14.90 4.35
CA GLU A 389 -13.75 -15.53 5.65
C GLU A 389 -14.30 -14.53 6.68
N ALA A 390 -14.03 -13.24 6.51
CA ALA A 390 -14.41 -12.18 7.44
C ALA A 390 -15.94 -12.06 7.64
N GLY A 391 -16.75 -12.22 6.58
CA GLY A 391 -18.21 -12.20 6.66
C GLY A 391 -18.82 -13.35 7.49
N ARG A 392 -18.09 -14.45 7.70
CA ARG A 392 -18.57 -15.59 8.52
C ARG A 392 -18.31 -15.41 10.00
N VAL A 393 -17.31 -14.59 10.37
CA VAL A 393 -16.89 -14.35 11.75
C VAL A 393 -17.80 -13.34 12.46
N VAL A 394 -18.37 -12.40 11.72
CA VAL A 394 -19.27 -11.36 12.24
C VAL A 394 -20.65 -11.91 12.58
N ALA A 395 -21.23 -11.53 13.73
CA ALA A 395 -22.53 -12.02 14.16
C ALA A 395 -23.75 -11.31 13.51
N ARG A 396 -23.73 -9.98 13.35
CA ARG A 396 -24.88 -9.18 12.88
C ARG A 396 -24.47 -7.98 12.01
N ALA A 397 -25.03 -7.90 10.80
CA ALA A 397 -24.74 -6.82 9.85
C ALA A 397 -25.39 -5.47 10.24
N SER A 398 -26.59 -5.49 10.82
CA SER A 398 -27.32 -4.26 11.21
C SER A 398 -26.59 -3.44 12.26
N GLU A 399 -26.07 -4.10 13.30
CA GLU A 399 -25.30 -3.46 14.37
C GLU A 399 -24.01 -2.81 13.85
N MET A 400 -23.41 -3.37 12.79
CA MET A 400 -22.23 -2.81 12.12
C MET A 400 -22.56 -1.61 11.26
N HIS A 401 -23.67 -1.63 10.52
CA HIS A 401 -24.15 -0.45 9.81
C HIS A 401 -24.46 0.69 10.78
N GLU A 402 -25.19 0.40 11.87
CA GLU A 402 -25.48 1.38 12.91
C GLU A 402 -24.23 1.92 13.60
N LEU A 403 -23.22 1.08 13.85
CA LEU A 403 -21.95 1.52 14.43
C LEU A 403 -21.16 2.39 13.44
N ALA A 404 -21.08 1.99 12.17
CA ALA A 404 -20.41 2.76 11.13
C ALA A 404 -21.08 4.12 10.92
N ASP A 405 -22.41 4.15 10.85
CA ASP A 405 -23.19 5.38 10.66
C ASP A 405 -23.06 6.32 11.85
N ARG A 406 -23.11 5.80 13.08
CA ARG A 406 -22.84 6.59 14.30
C ARG A 406 -21.42 7.13 14.31
N SER A 407 -20.43 6.33 13.93
CA SER A 407 -19.02 6.74 13.89
C SER A 407 -18.78 7.82 12.84
N ILE A 408 -19.40 7.70 11.66
CA ILE A 408 -19.30 8.70 10.58
C ILE A 408 -20.02 9.98 10.96
N ALA A 409 -21.22 9.90 11.57
CA ALA A 409 -21.93 11.08 12.06
C ALA A 409 -21.13 11.82 13.15
N ALA A 410 -20.54 11.08 14.10
CA ALA A 410 -19.69 11.64 15.14
C ALA A 410 -18.41 12.28 14.55
N ALA A 411 -17.74 11.60 13.61
CA ALA A 411 -16.56 12.13 12.93
C ALA A 411 -16.89 13.39 12.13
N ALA A 412 -18.02 13.42 11.41
CA ALA A 412 -18.45 14.58 10.65
C ALA A 412 -18.73 15.80 11.55
N ALA A 413 -19.41 15.60 12.69
CA ALA A 413 -19.63 16.64 13.68
C ALA A 413 -18.29 17.18 14.25
N ALA A 414 -17.37 16.27 14.60
CA ALA A 414 -16.04 16.63 15.11
C ALA A 414 -15.19 17.39 14.07
N ARG A 415 -15.27 17.01 12.79
CA ARG A 415 -14.59 17.72 11.69
C ARG A 415 -15.10 19.15 11.52
N GLN A 416 -16.41 19.36 11.64
CA GLN A 416 -16.98 20.71 11.53
C GLN A 416 -16.45 21.63 12.63
N SER A 417 -16.38 21.16 13.88
CA SER A 417 -15.74 21.91 14.96
C SER A 417 -14.25 22.13 14.71
N LEU A 418 -13.55 21.10 14.21
CA LEU A 418 -12.11 21.17 13.97
C LEU A 418 -11.77 22.21 12.89
N VAL A 419 -12.48 22.24 11.76
CA VAL A 419 -12.22 23.18 10.64
C VAL A 419 -12.30 24.64 11.12
N ALA A 420 -13.29 24.97 11.96
CA ALA A 420 -13.41 26.30 12.52
C ALA A 420 -12.22 26.65 13.43
N THR A 421 -11.77 25.71 14.27
CA THR A 421 -10.60 25.93 15.14
C THR A 421 -9.28 25.98 14.38
N THR A 422 -9.09 25.13 13.37
CA THR A 422 -7.91 25.11 12.52
C THR A 422 -7.77 26.43 11.76
N ALA A 423 -8.87 26.99 11.25
CA ALA A 423 -8.87 28.31 10.61
C ALA A 423 -8.49 29.44 11.58
N GLN A 424 -8.92 29.36 12.85
CA GLN A 424 -8.53 30.33 13.88
C GLN A 424 -7.04 30.22 14.22
N VAL A 425 -6.51 29.01 14.36
CA VAL A 425 -5.10 28.76 14.68
C VAL A 425 -4.20 29.11 13.49
N SER A 426 -4.60 28.79 12.25
CA SER A 426 -3.84 29.15 11.04
C SER A 426 -3.78 30.67 10.86
N ALA A 427 -4.87 31.39 11.13
CA ALA A 427 -4.88 32.85 11.09
C ALA A 427 -3.93 33.48 12.12
N LEU A 428 -3.68 32.81 13.26
CA LEU A 428 -2.68 33.24 14.25
C LEU A 428 -1.25 32.92 13.80
N CYS A 429 -1.03 31.78 13.14
CA CYS A 429 0.26 31.45 12.55
C CYS A 429 0.64 32.42 11.40
N GLU A 430 -0.32 32.82 10.56
CA GLU A 430 -0.10 33.80 9.47
C GLU A 430 0.25 35.21 9.98
N GLN A 431 0.00 35.52 11.26
CA GLN A 431 0.46 36.77 11.85
C GLN A 431 2.00 36.80 11.97
N GLU A 432 2.68 35.65 11.99
CA GLU A 432 4.16 35.55 12.03
C GLU A 432 4.81 36.27 10.85
N ASP A 433 4.23 36.17 9.65
CA ASP A 433 4.72 36.80 8.41
C ASP A 433 4.57 38.33 8.42
N LYS A 434 3.67 38.86 9.25
CA LYS A 434 3.39 40.30 9.37
C LYS A 434 4.25 40.97 10.45
N VAL A 435 4.95 40.19 11.27
CA VAL A 435 5.84 40.71 12.32
C VAL A 435 7.14 41.20 11.70
N GLN A 436 7.55 42.44 11.99
CA GLN A 436 8.81 43.02 11.49
C GLN A 436 10.03 42.34 12.14
N GLU A 437 11.21 42.38 11.50
CA GLU A 437 12.43 41.71 12.01
C GLU A 437 12.87 42.18 13.41
N ASP A 438 12.49 43.39 13.82
CA ASP A 438 12.81 43.98 15.13
C ASP A 438 11.88 43.49 16.28
N GLU A 439 10.84 42.70 15.98
CA GLU A 439 9.83 42.20 16.92
C GLU A 439 10.06 40.69 17.23
N GLY A 440 11.31 40.30 17.49
CA GLY A 440 11.73 38.90 17.73
C GLY A 440 10.95 38.18 18.84
N ASP A 441 10.65 38.87 19.95
CA ASP A 441 9.89 38.33 21.07
C ASP A 441 8.44 37.93 20.70
N LEU A 442 7.84 38.60 19.70
CA LEU A 442 6.51 38.28 19.20
C LEU A 442 6.57 37.04 18.30
N ARG A 443 7.59 36.91 17.44
CA ARG A 443 7.81 35.71 16.62
C ARG A 443 8.09 34.48 17.47
N GLU A 444 8.90 34.61 18.52
CA GLU A 444 9.18 33.51 19.44
C GLU A 444 7.91 33.04 20.15
N LEU A 445 7.01 33.95 20.54
CA LEU A 445 5.76 33.62 21.19
C LEU A 445 4.77 32.90 20.24
N ILE A 446 4.65 33.36 18.98
CA ILE A 446 3.85 32.66 17.96
C ILE A 446 4.44 31.26 17.70
N CYS A 447 5.77 31.16 17.57
CA CYS A 447 6.44 29.90 17.28
C CYS A 447 6.32 28.88 18.43
N THR A 448 6.30 29.34 19.68
CA THR A 448 6.24 28.47 20.87
C THR A 448 4.82 28.08 21.26
N GLU A 449 3.82 28.94 21.02
CA GLU A 449 2.44 28.68 21.47
C GLU A 449 1.48 28.37 20.32
N ALA A 450 1.58 29.02 19.15
CA ALA A 450 0.64 28.80 18.04
C ALA A 450 0.96 27.53 17.23
N LYS A 451 2.25 27.27 16.95
CA LYS A 451 2.67 26.09 16.15
C LYS A 451 2.29 24.77 16.82
N PRO A 452 2.49 24.56 18.14
CA PRO A 452 2.01 23.34 18.78
C PRO A 452 0.50 23.16 18.73
N LEU A 453 -0.28 24.24 18.80
CA LEU A 453 -1.73 24.18 18.63
C LEU A 453 -2.11 23.74 17.20
N SER A 454 -1.40 24.24 16.18
CA SER A 454 -1.59 23.80 14.79
C SER A 454 -1.28 22.31 14.63
N CYS A 455 -0.15 21.84 15.18
CA CYS A 455 0.20 20.41 15.14
C CYS A 455 -0.84 19.54 15.87
N ARG A 456 -1.45 20.04 16.96
CA ARG A 456 -2.55 19.33 17.64
C ARG A 456 -3.80 19.24 16.76
N CYS A 457 -4.16 20.32 16.06
CA CYS A 457 -5.26 20.29 15.10
C CYS A 457 -5.03 19.27 13.97
N GLU A 458 -3.80 19.17 13.44
CA GLU A 458 -3.43 18.17 12.43
C GLU A 458 -3.46 16.73 12.96
N ALA A 459 -3.06 16.52 14.22
CA ALA A 459 -3.17 15.22 14.87
C ALA A 459 -4.64 14.80 15.05
N PHE A 460 -5.51 15.74 15.39
CA PHE A 460 -6.95 15.51 15.48
C PHE A 460 -7.58 15.23 14.11
N SER A 461 -7.19 15.94 13.05
CA SER A 461 -7.69 15.63 11.70
C SER A 461 -7.27 14.24 11.25
N SER A 462 -6.02 13.87 11.51
CA SER A 462 -5.49 12.53 11.20
C SER A 462 -6.22 11.43 11.97
N SER A 463 -6.60 11.70 13.22
CA SER A 463 -7.38 10.77 14.03
C SER A 463 -8.79 10.56 13.47
N LEU A 464 -9.46 11.64 13.02
CA LEU A 464 -10.77 11.55 12.37
C LEU A 464 -10.71 10.79 11.02
N ASP A 465 -9.63 10.97 10.25
CA ASP A 465 -9.40 10.19 9.03
C ASP A 465 -9.28 8.70 9.31
N SER A 466 -8.64 8.33 10.42
CA SER A 466 -8.59 6.94 10.86
C SER A 466 -9.98 6.40 11.20
N VAL A 467 -10.81 7.21 11.87
CA VAL A 467 -12.19 6.82 12.26
C VAL A 467 -13.03 6.54 11.02
N GLU A 468 -12.97 7.42 10.02
CA GLU A 468 -13.72 7.23 8.77
C GLU A 468 -13.26 6.01 7.98
N ARG A 469 -11.95 5.77 7.88
CA ARG A 469 -11.42 4.56 7.22
C ARG A 469 -11.93 3.28 7.87
N THR A 470 -11.90 3.20 9.19
CA THR A 470 -12.44 2.05 9.92
C THR A 470 -13.94 1.92 9.72
N ALA A 471 -14.70 3.02 9.71
CA ALA A 471 -16.15 2.97 9.46
C ALA A 471 -16.49 2.47 8.04
N VAL A 472 -15.69 2.81 7.02
CA VAL A 472 -15.84 2.24 5.67
C VAL A 472 -15.60 0.73 5.68
N GLN A 473 -14.52 0.28 6.32
CA GLN A 473 -14.23 -1.16 6.46
C GLN A 473 -15.36 -1.91 7.19
N LEU A 474 -15.97 -1.30 8.21
CA LEU A 474 -17.14 -1.87 8.88
C LEU A 474 -18.33 -2.03 7.93
N ARG A 475 -18.59 -1.06 7.05
CA ARG A 475 -19.67 -1.19 6.05
C ARG A 475 -19.40 -2.30 5.04
N GLU A 476 -18.15 -2.45 4.59
CA GLU A 476 -17.75 -3.53 3.69
C GLU A 476 -17.96 -4.90 4.33
N LEU A 477 -17.50 -5.06 5.59
CA LEU A 477 -17.70 -6.28 6.36
C LEU A 477 -19.19 -6.56 6.63
N ALA A 478 -20.00 -5.53 6.86
CA ALA A 478 -21.45 -5.67 7.02
C ALA A 478 -22.09 -6.18 5.73
N GLY A 479 -21.71 -5.62 4.57
CA GLY A 479 -22.17 -6.10 3.26
C GLY A 479 -21.78 -7.56 2.98
N MET A 480 -20.55 -7.95 3.31
CA MET A 480 -20.12 -9.35 3.21
C MET A 480 -20.93 -10.28 4.13
N ARG A 481 -21.26 -9.82 5.36
CA ARG A 481 -22.12 -10.57 6.26
C ARG A 481 -23.54 -10.72 5.72
N GLU A 482 -24.10 -9.67 5.11
CA GLU A 482 -25.43 -9.74 4.51
C GLU A 482 -25.50 -10.78 3.37
N LEU A 483 -24.45 -10.91 2.56
CA LEU A 483 -24.36 -11.95 1.52
C LEU A 483 -24.33 -13.35 2.14
N VAL A 484 -23.54 -13.55 3.21
CA VAL A 484 -23.49 -14.83 3.93
C VAL A 484 -24.84 -15.17 4.58
N ASP A 485 -25.49 -14.19 5.20
CA ASP A 485 -26.81 -14.36 5.81
C ASP A 485 -27.88 -14.69 4.76
N LEU A 486 -27.82 -14.05 3.59
CA LEU A 486 -28.70 -14.34 2.46
C LEU A 486 -28.48 -15.76 1.94
N ASP A 487 -27.23 -16.21 1.84
CA ASP A 487 -26.85 -17.58 1.49
C ASP A 487 -27.38 -18.61 2.50
N LEU A 488 -27.34 -18.32 3.79
CA LEU A 488 -27.93 -19.18 4.83
C LEU A 488 -29.46 -19.20 4.74
N CYS A 489 -30.09 -18.05 4.48
CA CYS A 489 -31.52 -17.96 4.25
C CYS A 489 -31.94 -18.79 3.01
N ARG A 490 -31.18 -18.73 1.92
CA ARG A 490 -31.37 -19.56 0.72
C ARG A 490 -31.42 -21.05 1.05
N VAL A 491 -30.41 -21.54 1.77
CA VAL A 491 -30.31 -22.96 2.15
C VAL A 491 -31.47 -23.35 3.06
N ALA A 492 -31.83 -22.51 4.03
CA ALA A 492 -32.93 -22.79 4.96
C ALA A 492 -34.29 -22.86 4.26
N VAL A 493 -34.60 -21.91 3.37
CA VAL A 493 -35.83 -21.92 2.57
C VAL A 493 -35.89 -23.15 1.68
N ARG A 494 -34.79 -23.48 0.98
CA ARG A 494 -34.70 -24.67 0.13
C ARG A 494 -34.94 -25.97 0.91
N ALA A 495 -34.34 -26.09 2.10
CA ALA A 495 -34.54 -27.24 2.97
C ALA A 495 -35.99 -27.39 3.42
N GLU A 496 -36.65 -26.27 3.77
CA GLU A 496 -38.04 -26.27 4.23
C GLU A 496 -39.03 -26.57 3.10
N LEU A 497 -38.82 -26.01 1.90
CA LEU A 497 -39.60 -26.34 0.71
C LEU A 497 -39.54 -27.84 0.40
N ARG A 498 -38.35 -28.45 0.45
CA ARG A 498 -38.19 -29.90 0.25
C ARG A 498 -38.82 -30.74 1.35
N ARG A 499 -38.67 -30.31 2.60
CA ARG A 499 -39.28 -31.01 3.74
C ARG A 499 -40.80 -31.11 3.56
N ARG A 500 -41.44 -30.04 3.07
CA ARG A 500 -42.88 -30.03 2.80
C ARG A 500 -43.28 -30.81 1.57
N ALA A 501 -42.53 -30.70 0.47
CA ALA A 501 -42.72 -31.53 -0.72
C ALA A 501 -42.74 -33.02 -0.33
N ARG A 502 -41.76 -33.47 0.46
CA ARG A 502 -41.67 -34.84 0.99
C ARG A 502 -42.85 -35.23 1.86
N LYS A 503 -43.30 -34.35 2.76
CA LYS A 503 -44.44 -34.63 3.65
C LYS A 503 -45.76 -34.74 2.89
N ALA A 504 -45.93 -33.94 1.84
CA ALA A 504 -47.13 -33.93 1.01
C ALA A 504 -47.10 -35.00 -0.10
N GLY A 505 -45.92 -35.57 -0.40
CA GLY A 505 -45.74 -36.48 -1.54
C GLY A 505 -45.95 -35.78 -2.89
N GLN A 506 -45.75 -34.47 -2.93
CA GLN A 506 -46.03 -33.63 -4.09
C GLN A 506 -44.75 -33.38 -4.90
N GLY A 507 -44.88 -33.41 -6.22
CA GLY A 507 -43.79 -32.99 -7.12
C GLY A 507 -43.53 -31.48 -7.02
N LEU A 508 -42.37 -31.02 -7.50
CA LEU A 508 -42.00 -29.59 -7.48
C LEU A 508 -43.01 -28.69 -8.22
N GLU A 509 -43.70 -29.22 -9.24
CA GLU A 509 -44.72 -28.48 -9.98
C GLU A 509 -46.02 -28.30 -9.19
N GLU A 510 -46.41 -29.32 -8.43
CA GLU A 510 -47.57 -29.28 -7.54
C GLU A 510 -47.29 -28.38 -6.34
N LEU A 511 -46.05 -28.39 -5.84
CA LEU A 511 -45.58 -27.48 -4.80
C LEU A 511 -45.65 -26.02 -5.25
N PHE A 512 -45.23 -25.71 -6.49
CA PHE A 512 -45.35 -24.37 -7.06
C PHE A 512 -46.82 -23.91 -7.09
N ALA A 513 -47.72 -24.76 -7.58
CA ALA A 513 -49.16 -24.46 -7.61
C ALA A 513 -49.79 -24.35 -6.20
N ALA A 514 -49.21 -25.01 -5.19
CA ALA A 514 -49.64 -24.87 -3.80
C ALA A 514 -49.18 -23.56 -3.15
N ILE A 515 -48.09 -22.97 -3.65
CA ILE A 515 -47.54 -21.68 -3.20
C ILE A 515 -48.24 -20.52 -3.92
N ASP A 516 -48.36 -20.60 -5.24
CA ASP A 516 -49.05 -19.65 -6.13
C ASP A 516 -50.58 -19.79 -5.98
N LYS A 517 -51.12 -19.21 -4.91
CA LYS A 517 -52.55 -19.29 -4.57
C LYS A 517 -53.44 -18.41 -5.45
N ASP A 518 -52.89 -17.34 -6.01
CA ASP A 518 -53.56 -16.43 -6.93
C ASP A 518 -53.45 -16.89 -8.39
N ALA A 519 -52.68 -17.95 -8.66
CA ALA A 519 -52.51 -18.58 -9.97
C ALA A 519 -52.01 -17.60 -11.04
N ASP A 520 -51.16 -16.65 -10.64
CA ASP A 520 -50.59 -15.65 -11.54
C ASP A 520 -49.38 -16.18 -12.32
N GLY A 521 -48.95 -17.41 -12.02
CA GLY A 521 -47.83 -18.08 -12.67
C GLY A 521 -46.47 -17.64 -12.12
N ALA A 522 -46.45 -16.91 -11.02
CA ALA A 522 -45.26 -16.43 -10.34
C ALA A 522 -45.40 -16.57 -8.82
N VAL A 523 -44.27 -16.51 -8.12
CA VAL A 523 -44.24 -16.62 -6.65
C VAL A 523 -43.68 -15.33 -6.09
N SER A 524 -44.51 -14.60 -5.33
CA SER A 524 -44.10 -13.37 -4.64
C SER A 524 -43.53 -13.67 -3.25
N GLU A 525 -42.95 -12.63 -2.62
CA GLU A 525 -42.52 -12.69 -1.21
C GLU A 525 -43.69 -13.06 -0.27
N ALA A 526 -44.88 -12.54 -0.54
CA ALA A 526 -46.07 -12.78 0.29
C ALA A 526 -46.52 -14.25 0.19
N ASP A 527 -46.43 -14.85 -0.99
CA ASP A 527 -46.82 -16.24 -1.23
C ASP A 527 -45.85 -17.21 -0.55
N LEU A 528 -44.55 -16.94 -0.66
CA LEU A 528 -43.51 -17.69 0.05
C LEU A 528 -43.67 -17.57 1.57
N LEU A 529 -43.88 -16.36 2.10
CA LEU A 529 -44.10 -16.15 3.53
C LEU A 529 -45.37 -16.86 4.03
N ALA A 530 -46.47 -16.74 3.30
CA ALA A 530 -47.74 -17.39 3.64
C ALA A 530 -47.62 -18.91 3.59
N PHE A 531 -46.94 -19.44 2.57
CA PHE A 531 -46.65 -20.86 2.48
C PHE A 531 -45.80 -21.30 3.66
N LEU A 532 -44.63 -20.70 3.88
CA LEU A 532 -43.71 -21.01 4.97
C LEU A 532 -44.35 -20.88 6.37
N SER A 533 -45.36 -20.03 6.55
CA SER A 533 -46.05 -19.87 7.85
C SER A 533 -47.25 -20.81 8.05
N SER A 534 -47.78 -21.42 6.99
CA SER A 534 -49.07 -22.15 7.02
C SER A 534 -49.13 -23.42 7.87
N ASP A 535 -47.99 -24.02 8.24
CA ASP A 535 -47.91 -25.30 8.97
C ASP A 535 -47.67 -25.15 10.49
N GLY A 536 -47.66 -23.94 11.04
CA GLY A 536 -47.38 -23.72 12.48
C GLY A 536 -45.95 -24.09 12.89
N VAL A 537 -45.02 -24.10 11.93
CA VAL A 537 -43.60 -24.34 12.14
C VAL A 537 -42.93 -23.00 12.43
N ASP A 538 -42.23 -22.90 13.57
CA ASP A 538 -41.39 -21.76 13.85
C ASP A 538 -40.28 -21.67 12.78
N LEU A 539 -40.29 -20.58 12.02
CA LEU A 539 -39.27 -20.31 11.04
C LEU A 539 -37.94 -20.08 11.77
N PRO A 540 -36.83 -20.67 11.29
CA PRO A 540 -35.50 -20.33 11.81
C PRO A 540 -35.28 -18.81 11.75
N GLU A 541 -34.57 -18.23 12.73
CA GLU A 541 -34.20 -16.79 12.73
C GLU A 541 -33.43 -16.37 11.45
N THR A 542 -32.88 -17.32 10.71
CA THR A 542 -32.23 -17.09 9.42
C THR A 542 -33.22 -16.63 8.35
N ILE A 543 -34.50 -17.06 8.43
CA ILE A 543 -35.58 -16.70 7.51
C ILE A 543 -36.37 -15.52 8.09
N ASN A 544 -36.15 -14.33 7.55
CA ASN A 544 -36.92 -13.13 7.89
C ASN A 544 -37.46 -12.46 6.61
N SER A 545 -38.46 -11.57 6.75
CA SER A 545 -39.09 -10.89 5.60
C SER A 545 -38.07 -10.12 4.75
N THR A 546 -37.17 -9.36 5.38
CA THR A 546 -36.15 -8.57 4.65
C THR A 546 -35.23 -9.43 3.79
N ARG A 547 -34.75 -10.57 4.31
CA ARG A 547 -33.89 -11.53 3.59
C ARG A 547 -34.69 -12.29 2.55
N LEU A 548 -35.95 -12.61 2.81
CA LEU A 548 -36.85 -13.24 1.83
C LEU A 548 -37.12 -12.30 0.64
N SER A 549 -37.36 -11.02 0.89
CA SER A 549 -37.52 -10.01 -0.17
C SER A 549 -36.29 -9.91 -1.06
N ARG A 550 -35.10 -9.84 -0.44
CA ARG A 550 -33.82 -9.88 -1.16
C ARG A 550 -33.63 -11.19 -1.91
N LEU A 551 -33.98 -12.32 -1.30
CA LEU A 551 -33.89 -13.64 -1.92
C LEU A 551 -34.78 -13.76 -3.16
N VAL A 552 -36.02 -13.30 -3.08
CA VAL A 552 -36.96 -13.30 -4.21
C VAL A 552 -36.43 -12.44 -5.35
N SER A 553 -35.95 -11.24 -5.03
CA SER A 553 -35.33 -10.34 -6.01
C SER A 553 -34.08 -10.96 -6.64
N ASP A 554 -33.29 -11.69 -5.85
CA ASP A 554 -32.10 -12.41 -6.31
C ASP A 554 -32.42 -13.61 -7.22
N LEU A 555 -33.54 -14.29 -6.98
CA LEU A 555 -33.92 -15.50 -7.73
C LEU A 555 -34.67 -15.17 -9.02
N ALA A 556 -35.33 -14.02 -9.08
CA ALA A 556 -36.03 -13.56 -10.26
C ALA A 556 -35.05 -13.15 -11.37
N GLU A 557 -35.25 -13.63 -12.60
CA GLU A 557 -34.47 -13.12 -13.75
C GLU A 557 -34.94 -11.69 -14.12
N GLY A 558 -34.02 -10.72 -14.09
CA GLY A 558 -34.27 -9.31 -14.41
C GLY A 558 -34.79 -8.49 -13.22
N ASP A 559 -35.41 -7.34 -13.48
CA ASP A 559 -35.96 -6.45 -12.42
C ASP A 559 -37.33 -6.93 -11.87
N SER A 560 -37.68 -8.20 -12.07
CA SER A 560 -38.95 -8.75 -11.60
C SER A 560 -38.87 -9.07 -10.10
N LYS A 561 -39.94 -8.79 -9.34
CA LYS A 561 -40.02 -9.07 -7.89
C LYS A 561 -40.71 -10.40 -7.59
N THR A 562 -40.73 -11.30 -8.57
CA THR A 562 -41.54 -12.52 -8.57
C THR A 562 -40.76 -13.64 -9.24
N ILE A 563 -40.80 -14.83 -8.66
CA ILE A 563 -40.06 -16.00 -9.17
C ILE A 563 -40.96 -16.76 -10.14
N ASN A 564 -40.50 -16.99 -11.37
CA ASN A 564 -41.24 -17.80 -12.34
C ASN A 564 -41.12 -19.31 -12.02
N LYS A 565 -41.92 -20.15 -12.71
CA LYS A 565 -41.92 -21.60 -12.50
C LYS A 565 -40.56 -22.27 -12.73
N GLU A 566 -39.79 -21.85 -13.73
CA GLU A 566 -38.50 -22.45 -14.08
C GLU A 566 -37.40 -22.14 -13.05
N ASP A 567 -37.35 -20.89 -12.59
CA ASP A 567 -36.44 -20.40 -11.56
C ASP A 567 -36.77 -21.02 -10.20
N PHE A 568 -38.07 -21.16 -9.89
CA PHE A 568 -38.50 -21.86 -8.69
C PHE A 568 -38.08 -23.34 -8.71
N LYS A 569 -38.28 -24.04 -9.84
CA LYS A 569 -37.86 -25.42 -10.01
C LYS A 569 -36.35 -25.55 -9.82
N THR A 570 -35.57 -24.70 -10.47
CA THR A 570 -34.10 -24.69 -10.37
C THR A 570 -33.63 -24.42 -8.94
N PHE A 571 -34.28 -23.52 -8.21
CA PHE A 571 -33.98 -23.23 -6.81
C PHE A 571 -34.32 -24.40 -5.86
N ALA A 572 -35.50 -25.01 -6.02
CA ALA A 572 -35.98 -26.06 -5.14
C ALA A 572 -35.36 -27.45 -5.43
N GLN A 573 -34.95 -27.71 -6.67
CA GLN A 573 -34.44 -29.01 -7.13
C GLN A 573 -33.15 -29.43 -6.44
N ALA A 574 -33.03 -30.70 -6.01
CA ALA A 574 -31.84 -31.21 -5.32
C ALA A 574 -30.75 -31.64 -6.28
N TYR A 575 -29.51 -31.39 -5.88
CA TYR A 575 -28.33 -31.85 -6.59
C TYR A 575 -27.60 -32.84 -5.69
N TYR A 576 -27.03 -33.88 -6.31
CA TYR A 576 -26.20 -34.86 -5.64
C TYR A 576 -24.87 -34.97 -6.37
N LYS A 577 -23.79 -35.07 -5.63
CA LYS A 577 -22.44 -35.31 -6.14
C LYS A 577 -22.05 -36.75 -5.88
N ALA A 578 -21.49 -37.42 -6.88
CA ALA A 578 -20.90 -38.74 -6.70
C ALA A 578 -19.56 -38.63 -5.94
N CYS A 579 -19.52 -39.12 -4.69
CA CYS A 579 -18.30 -39.16 -3.88
C CYS A 579 -17.42 -40.36 -4.21
N LYS A 580 -18.01 -41.41 -4.80
CA LYS A 580 -17.34 -42.63 -5.22
C LYS A 580 -17.97 -43.14 -6.50
N GLN A 581 -17.20 -43.90 -7.26
CA GLN A 581 -17.71 -44.54 -8.47
C GLN A 581 -18.95 -45.40 -8.14
N THR A 582 -20.04 -45.14 -8.84
CA THR A 582 -21.34 -45.81 -8.61
C THR A 582 -22.05 -46.09 -9.93
N VAL A 583 -23.17 -46.80 -9.89
CA VAL A 583 -23.88 -47.28 -11.08
C VAL A 583 -25.29 -46.73 -11.12
N LEU A 584 -25.65 -46.14 -12.25
CA LEU A 584 -27.00 -45.71 -12.60
C LEU A 584 -27.75 -46.92 -13.20
N THR A 585 -28.93 -47.26 -12.66
CA THR A 585 -29.75 -48.37 -13.15
C THR A 585 -31.12 -47.93 -13.63
N SER A 586 -31.73 -48.68 -14.55
CA SER A 586 -33.02 -48.31 -15.15
C SER A 586 -34.26 -48.43 -14.25
N MET A 587 -34.15 -49.12 -13.10
CA MET A 587 -35.27 -49.35 -12.19
C MET A 587 -34.84 -49.20 -10.74
N LEU A 588 -35.83 -48.95 -9.87
CA LEU A 588 -35.65 -48.86 -8.42
C LEU A 588 -35.08 -50.17 -7.83
N LEU A 589 -35.53 -51.34 -8.28
CA LEU A 589 -35.03 -52.62 -7.81
C LEU A 589 -33.64 -52.95 -8.41
N ILE A 590 -32.63 -53.21 -7.56
CA ILE A 590 -31.26 -53.51 -8.05
C ILE A 590 -31.22 -54.80 -8.86
N LYS A 591 -32.07 -55.78 -8.51
CA LYS A 591 -32.09 -57.10 -9.18
C LYS A 591 -32.69 -57.07 -10.59
N ASP A 592 -33.61 -56.14 -10.84
CA ASP A 592 -34.38 -56.07 -12.08
C ASP A 592 -33.93 -54.89 -12.97
N GLY A 593 -33.12 -53.97 -12.41
CA GLY A 593 -32.57 -52.81 -13.12
C GLY A 593 -31.35 -53.15 -13.98
N LYS A 594 -31.38 -52.72 -15.24
CA LYS A 594 -30.20 -52.78 -16.12
C LYS A 594 -29.26 -51.62 -15.78
N THR A 595 -27.96 -51.89 -15.77
CA THR A 595 -26.93 -50.85 -15.70
C THR A 595 -27.01 -49.97 -16.94
N ILE A 596 -27.27 -48.67 -16.74
CA ILE A 596 -27.31 -47.67 -17.82
C ILE A 596 -25.93 -47.04 -17.98
N LEU A 597 -25.39 -46.50 -16.88
CA LEU A 597 -24.17 -45.70 -16.87
C LEU A 597 -23.39 -45.96 -15.57
N ARG A 598 -22.05 -45.93 -15.66
CA ARG A 598 -21.18 -45.84 -14.48
C ARG A 598 -20.84 -44.38 -14.25
N LEU A 599 -21.12 -43.90 -13.05
CA LEU A 599 -20.87 -42.54 -12.64
C LEU A 599 -19.49 -42.46 -12.00
N GLU A 600 -18.70 -41.47 -12.41
CA GLU A 600 -17.36 -41.20 -11.88
C GLU A 600 -17.40 -40.26 -10.67
N GLU A 601 -16.33 -40.27 -9.87
CA GLU A 601 -16.22 -39.36 -8.73
C GLU A 601 -16.23 -37.89 -9.20
N GLY A 602 -17.10 -37.08 -8.59
CA GLY A 602 -17.29 -35.68 -8.91
C GLY A 602 -18.39 -35.37 -9.91
N GLU A 603 -19.05 -36.38 -10.49
CA GLU A 603 -20.22 -36.15 -11.37
C GLU A 603 -21.43 -35.64 -10.58
N VAL A 604 -22.14 -34.67 -11.17
CA VAL A 604 -23.33 -34.05 -10.56
C VAL A 604 -24.61 -34.61 -11.17
N LEU A 605 -25.54 -34.92 -10.29
CA LEU A 605 -26.85 -35.51 -10.58
C LEU A 605 -27.94 -34.55 -10.10
N VAL A 606 -28.98 -34.43 -10.91
CA VAL A 606 -30.18 -33.63 -10.61
C VAL A 606 -31.28 -34.57 -10.15
N SER A 607 -31.84 -34.37 -8.96
CA SER A 607 -32.96 -35.19 -8.49
C SER A 607 -34.23 -34.89 -9.27
N GLU A 608 -34.90 -35.91 -9.78
CA GLU A 608 -36.23 -35.79 -10.37
C GLU A 608 -37.31 -36.21 -9.36
N GLU A 609 -37.05 -37.26 -8.59
CA GLU A 609 -37.93 -37.76 -7.54
C GLU A 609 -37.24 -37.76 -6.17
N ASP A 610 -38.05 -37.79 -5.12
CA ASP A 610 -37.56 -37.95 -3.75
C ASP A 610 -36.91 -39.33 -3.55
N PRO A 611 -35.93 -39.45 -2.62
CA PRO A 611 -35.32 -40.73 -2.28
C PRO A 611 -36.37 -41.77 -1.82
N GLN A 612 -36.40 -42.92 -2.49
CA GLN A 612 -37.27 -44.04 -2.18
C GLN A 612 -36.48 -45.19 -1.55
N GLU A 613 -37.05 -45.81 -0.52
CA GLU A 613 -36.49 -47.01 0.08
C GLU A 613 -36.83 -48.24 -0.76
N GLU A 614 -35.83 -49.01 -1.16
CA GLU A 614 -36.05 -50.29 -1.84
C GLU A 614 -36.38 -51.39 -0.81
N GLU A 615 -37.60 -51.94 -0.84
CA GLU A 615 -38.11 -52.90 0.15
C GLU A 615 -37.21 -54.12 0.42
N LYS A 616 -36.47 -54.60 -0.59
CA LYS A 616 -35.64 -55.82 -0.47
C LYS A 616 -34.28 -55.57 0.17
N THR A 617 -33.66 -54.44 -0.12
CA THR A 617 -32.29 -54.11 0.31
C THR A 617 -32.29 -53.10 1.45
N LYS A 618 -33.42 -52.42 1.70
CA LYS A 618 -33.59 -51.29 2.62
C LYS A 618 -32.59 -50.16 2.34
N VAL A 619 -32.18 -50.04 1.09
CA VAL A 619 -31.27 -49.00 0.62
C VAL A 619 -32.07 -47.85 0.05
N MET A 620 -31.71 -46.62 0.42
CA MET A 620 -32.28 -45.40 -0.17
C MET A 620 -31.72 -45.20 -1.56
N ARG A 621 -32.61 -45.15 -2.55
CA ARG A 621 -32.28 -44.92 -3.95
C ARG A 621 -33.03 -43.69 -4.46
N ILE A 622 -32.39 -42.93 -5.33
CA ILE A 622 -32.95 -41.72 -5.89
C ILE A 622 -33.04 -41.83 -7.40
N CYS A 623 -34.14 -41.35 -7.98
CA CYS A 623 -34.25 -41.14 -9.41
C CYS A 623 -33.62 -39.80 -9.77
N CYS A 624 -32.60 -39.83 -10.61
CA CYS A 624 -31.84 -38.65 -10.97
C CYS A 624 -31.49 -38.61 -12.45
N ARG A 625 -31.32 -37.39 -12.96
CA ARG A 625 -30.78 -37.09 -14.29
C ARG A 625 -29.33 -36.61 -14.16
N VAL A 626 -28.41 -37.18 -14.93
CA VAL A 626 -27.01 -36.73 -14.98
C VAL A 626 -26.94 -35.32 -15.59
N ALA A 627 -26.31 -34.36 -14.90
CA ALA A 627 -26.29 -32.97 -15.35
C ALA A 627 -25.56 -32.76 -16.69
N LYS A 628 -24.55 -33.59 -16.98
CA LYS A 628 -23.72 -33.50 -18.20
C LYS A 628 -24.40 -34.10 -19.44
N ASP A 629 -24.97 -35.30 -19.30
CA ASP A 629 -25.44 -36.11 -20.43
C ASP A 629 -26.96 -36.24 -20.50
N GLY A 630 -27.69 -35.75 -19.49
CA GLY A 630 -29.16 -35.83 -19.43
C GLY A 630 -29.71 -37.25 -19.24
N THR A 631 -28.84 -38.24 -18.98
CA THR A 631 -29.26 -39.64 -18.79
C THR A 631 -30.01 -39.81 -17.46
N GLU A 632 -31.16 -40.46 -17.48
CA GLU A 632 -32.00 -40.68 -16.30
C GLU A 632 -31.85 -42.10 -15.75
N GLY A 633 -31.91 -42.24 -14.43
CA GLY A 633 -31.96 -43.54 -13.77
C GLY A 633 -31.89 -43.47 -12.25
N TYR A 634 -31.82 -44.65 -11.64
CA TYR A 634 -31.81 -44.83 -10.19
C TYR A 634 -30.40 -45.13 -9.69
N VAL A 635 -29.99 -44.46 -8.62
CA VAL A 635 -28.69 -44.63 -7.97
C VAL A 635 -28.86 -44.68 -6.46
N SER A 636 -28.05 -45.47 -5.78
CA SER A 636 -28.10 -45.59 -4.32
C SER A 636 -27.34 -44.45 -3.66
N ILE A 637 -27.96 -43.78 -2.68
CA ILE A 637 -27.30 -42.70 -1.92
C ILE A 637 -26.23 -43.29 -1.00
N GLN A 638 -26.60 -44.34 -0.26
CA GLN A 638 -25.73 -45.06 0.65
C GLN A 638 -25.89 -46.57 0.41
N GLY A 639 -24.80 -47.31 0.25
CA GLY A 639 -24.82 -48.75 0.09
C GLY A 639 -25.22 -49.49 1.37
N ASN A 640 -25.57 -50.78 1.24
CA ASN A 640 -25.97 -51.65 2.36
C ASN A 640 -24.90 -51.79 3.47
N GLN A 641 -23.63 -51.55 3.14
CA GLN A 641 -22.51 -51.54 4.11
C GLN A 641 -22.23 -50.13 4.68
N GLY A 642 -23.13 -49.17 4.49
CA GLY A 642 -22.97 -47.79 4.97
C GLY A 642 -22.04 -46.91 4.13
N THR A 643 -21.52 -47.41 3.01
CA THR A 643 -20.67 -46.61 2.11
C THR A 643 -21.51 -45.54 1.40
N GLN A 644 -21.19 -44.26 1.63
CA GLN A 644 -21.84 -43.14 0.95
C GLN A 644 -21.32 -43.04 -0.48
N PHE A 645 -22.23 -43.12 -1.45
CA PHE A 645 -21.94 -42.97 -2.88
C PHE A 645 -22.33 -41.58 -3.37
N LEU A 646 -23.42 -41.04 -2.83
CA LEU A 646 -23.89 -39.70 -3.14
C LEU A 646 -23.90 -38.82 -1.89
N GLU A 647 -23.53 -37.57 -2.09
CA GLU A 647 -23.68 -36.50 -1.11
C GLU A 647 -24.57 -35.41 -1.70
N GLU A 648 -25.51 -34.90 -0.90
CA GLU A 648 -26.38 -33.81 -1.33
C GLU A 648 -25.53 -32.54 -1.50
N GLY A 649 -25.52 -31.98 -2.71
CA GLY A 649 -24.61 -30.92 -3.12
C GLY A 649 -24.17 -31.06 -4.57
N GLY A 650 -23.29 -30.17 -5.02
CA GLY A 650 -22.74 -30.16 -6.38
C GLY A 650 -23.09 -28.90 -7.18
N ASP A 651 -23.96 -28.04 -6.65
CA ASP A 651 -24.26 -26.71 -7.19
C ASP A 651 -23.20 -25.64 -6.84
N LEU A 652 -22.15 -26.01 -6.10
CA LEU A 652 -21.03 -25.14 -5.76
C LEU A 652 -19.77 -25.58 -6.49
N HIS A 653 -19.07 -24.62 -7.10
CA HIS A 653 -17.83 -24.82 -7.84
C HIS A 653 -16.75 -23.88 -7.30
N LYS A 654 -15.53 -24.40 -7.12
CA LYS A 654 -14.35 -23.62 -6.78
C LYS A 654 -13.55 -23.33 -8.04
N VAL A 655 -13.11 -22.10 -8.19
CA VAL A 655 -12.21 -21.67 -9.26
C VAL A 655 -10.84 -22.31 -9.04
N VAL A 656 -10.37 -23.08 -10.01
CA VAL A 656 -9.05 -23.74 -10.01
C VAL A 656 -8.05 -22.91 -10.82
N GLN A 657 -8.52 -22.21 -11.85
CA GLN A 657 -7.70 -21.30 -12.65
C GLN A 657 -8.42 -19.96 -12.80
N PRO A 658 -7.71 -18.82 -12.70
CA PRO A 658 -8.31 -17.50 -12.87
C PRO A 658 -9.04 -17.37 -14.21
N VAL A 659 -10.29 -16.91 -14.16
CA VAL A 659 -11.17 -16.88 -15.33
C VAL A 659 -12.12 -15.67 -15.24
N ASP A 660 -12.43 -15.08 -16.38
CA ASP A 660 -13.31 -13.92 -16.42
C ASP A 660 -14.80 -14.32 -16.35
N LEU A 661 -15.53 -13.62 -15.49
CA LEU A 661 -16.98 -13.60 -15.45
C LEU A 661 -17.46 -12.56 -16.47
N THR A 662 -18.30 -12.96 -17.42
CA THR A 662 -18.79 -12.09 -18.49
C THR A 662 -20.32 -11.97 -18.48
N ALA A 663 -20.86 -10.90 -19.03
CA ALA A 663 -22.31 -10.67 -18.97
C ALA A 663 -23.12 -11.60 -19.91
N ALA A 664 -22.51 -12.08 -20.99
CA ALA A 664 -23.19 -12.86 -22.03
C ALA A 664 -22.51 -14.20 -22.32
N LEU A 665 -23.29 -15.12 -22.90
CA LEU A 665 -22.87 -16.47 -23.25
C LEU A 665 -21.82 -16.50 -24.39
N GLU A 666 -21.78 -15.49 -25.25
CA GLU A 666 -20.84 -15.43 -26.38
C GLU A 666 -19.65 -14.52 -26.06
N VAL A 667 -18.43 -15.05 -26.15
CA VAL A 667 -17.18 -14.36 -25.74
C VAL A 667 -16.85 -13.18 -26.65
N GLY A 668 -17.32 -13.19 -27.91
CA GLY A 668 -17.04 -12.14 -28.89
C GLY A 668 -17.67 -10.78 -28.59
N ASP A 669 -18.83 -10.76 -27.92
CA ASP A 669 -19.61 -9.55 -27.63
C ASP A 669 -19.77 -9.25 -26.12
N ALA A 670 -19.22 -10.10 -25.25
CA ALA A 670 -19.44 -9.99 -23.81
C ALA A 670 -18.40 -9.13 -23.10
N GLN A 671 -18.84 -8.02 -22.49
CA GLN A 671 -17.99 -7.26 -21.58
C GLN A 671 -17.65 -8.10 -20.33
N PRO A 672 -16.39 -8.10 -19.88
CA PRO A 672 -16.01 -8.73 -18.61
C PRO A 672 -16.69 -7.98 -17.47
N VAL A 673 -17.49 -8.69 -16.68
CA VAL A 673 -18.12 -8.20 -15.45
C VAL A 673 -17.06 -8.10 -14.36
N ARG A 674 -16.25 -9.16 -14.18
CA ARG A 674 -15.06 -9.17 -13.31
C ARG A 674 -14.17 -10.39 -13.57
N GLY A 675 -12.91 -10.33 -13.17
CA GLY A 675 -12.02 -11.49 -13.11
C GLY A 675 -12.18 -12.28 -11.81
N LEU A 676 -12.38 -13.59 -11.89
CA LEU A 676 -12.49 -14.50 -10.75
C LEU A 676 -11.10 -15.04 -10.39
N LYS A 677 -10.73 -14.98 -9.11
CA LYS A 677 -9.43 -15.49 -8.63
C LYS A 677 -9.51 -16.97 -8.29
N GLU A 678 -8.35 -17.64 -8.34
CA GLU A 678 -8.22 -19.01 -7.87
C GLU A 678 -8.68 -19.11 -6.41
N GLY A 679 -9.49 -20.14 -6.14
CA GLY A 679 -10.03 -20.45 -4.84
C GLY A 679 -11.38 -19.82 -4.52
N GLU A 680 -11.89 -18.92 -5.36
CA GLU A 680 -13.23 -18.36 -5.19
C GLU A 680 -14.33 -19.42 -5.38
N VAL A 681 -15.41 -19.30 -4.60
CA VAL A 681 -16.55 -20.22 -4.65
C VAL A 681 -17.71 -19.59 -5.40
N LEU A 682 -18.21 -20.33 -6.38
CA LEU A 682 -19.26 -19.96 -7.31
C LEU A 682 -20.45 -20.90 -7.10
N GLN A 683 -21.66 -20.37 -7.16
CA GLN A 683 -22.89 -21.15 -7.20
C GLN A 683 -23.41 -21.22 -8.64
N VAL A 684 -23.79 -22.41 -9.09
CA VAL A 684 -24.38 -22.61 -10.41
C VAL A 684 -25.79 -22.03 -10.44
N VAL A 685 -26.06 -21.17 -11.44
CA VAL A 685 -27.39 -20.65 -11.75
C VAL A 685 -27.96 -21.37 -12.96
N LYS A 686 -27.17 -21.51 -14.04
CA LYS A 686 -27.49 -22.37 -15.19
C LYS A 686 -26.31 -23.27 -15.51
N TRP A 687 -26.59 -24.55 -15.68
CA TRP A 687 -25.62 -25.60 -15.99
C TRP A 687 -24.92 -25.39 -17.33
N GLU A 688 -23.88 -26.19 -17.57
CA GLU A 688 -22.97 -26.02 -18.70
C GLU A 688 -23.70 -26.04 -20.05
N ARG A 689 -23.43 -25.04 -20.87
CA ARG A 689 -23.89 -24.94 -22.25
C ARG A 689 -22.68 -24.75 -23.15
N LYS A 690 -22.65 -25.52 -24.24
CA LYS A 690 -21.63 -25.35 -25.26
C LYS A 690 -21.84 -24.02 -25.98
N GLU A 691 -20.82 -23.17 -25.98
CA GLU A 691 -20.82 -21.95 -26.75
C GLU A 691 -20.65 -22.31 -28.25
N PRO A 692 -21.55 -21.85 -29.13
CA PRO A 692 -21.53 -22.23 -30.55
C PRO A 692 -20.27 -21.75 -31.28
N THR A 693 -19.67 -20.65 -30.85
CA THR A 693 -18.56 -19.98 -31.55
C THR A 693 -17.19 -20.49 -31.10
N SER A 694 -16.95 -20.61 -29.79
CA SER A 694 -15.66 -21.03 -29.23
C SER A 694 -15.57 -22.55 -29.00
N GLY A 695 -16.72 -23.24 -28.93
CA GLY A 695 -16.79 -24.65 -28.54
C GLY A 695 -16.52 -24.91 -27.05
N ALA A 696 -16.25 -23.87 -26.25
CA ALA A 696 -16.03 -23.97 -24.81
C ALA A 696 -17.34 -24.27 -24.06
N MET A 697 -17.21 -24.97 -22.94
CA MET A 697 -18.34 -25.24 -22.04
C MET A 697 -18.44 -24.08 -21.06
N ARG A 698 -19.54 -23.33 -21.11
CA ARG A 698 -19.78 -22.16 -20.27
C ARG A 698 -20.93 -22.38 -19.32
N MET A 699 -20.81 -21.86 -18.12
CA MET A 699 -21.79 -22.01 -17.05
C MET A 699 -22.21 -20.63 -16.55
N LYS A 700 -23.50 -20.42 -16.28
CA LYS A 700 -23.96 -19.19 -15.63
C LYS A 700 -23.84 -19.40 -14.13
N VAL A 701 -23.05 -18.56 -13.48
CA VAL A 701 -22.70 -18.69 -12.06
C VAL A 701 -22.96 -17.40 -11.32
N ARG A 702 -23.10 -17.53 -10.00
CA ARG A 702 -23.08 -16.44 -9.03
C ARG A 702 -21.86 -16.57 -8.14
N ALA A 703 -21.07 -15.53 -8.01
CA ALA A 703 -19.96 -15.53 -7.06
C ALA A 703 -20.47 -15.29 -5.64
N ARG A 704 -20.06 -16.13 -4.68
CA ARG A 704 -20.42 -15.94 -3.26
C ARG A 704 -19.68 -14.80 -2.57
N ALA A 705 -18.59 -14.33 -3.17
CA ALA A 705 -17.77 -13.27 -2.59
C ALA A 705 -18.46 -11.89 -2.65
N ASP A 706 -19.14 -11.58 -3.75
CA ASP A 706 -19.73 -10.26 -4.01
C ASP A 706 -21.15 -10.31 -4.59
N GLY A 707 -21.71 -11.50 -4.80
CA GLY A 707 -23.05 -11.68 -5.38
C GLY A 707 -23.14 -11.48 -6.90
N SER A 708 -22.03 -11.19 -7.58
CA SER A 708 -22.02 -10.97 -9.03
C SER A 708 -22.49 -12.20 -9.82
N VAL A 709 -23.33 -11.98 -10.83
CA VAL A 709 -23.89 -13.04 -11.69
C VAL A 709 -23.40 -12.86 -13.12
N GLY A 710 -22.96 -13.95 -13.75
CA GLY A 710 -22.51 -13.93 -15.14
C GLY A 710 -22.14 -15.31 -15.67
N TRP A 711 -21.62 -15.32 -16.89
CA TRP A 711 -21.14 -16.52 -17.58
C TRP A 711 -19.64 -16.68 -17.40
N VAL A 712 -19.23 -17.86 -16.97
CA VAL A 712 -17.84 -18.27 -16.79
C VAL A 712 -17.54 -19.49 -17.66
N THR A 713 -16.30 -19.60 -18.14
CA THR A 713 -15.85 -20.79 -18.87
C THR A 713 -15.54 -21.90 -17.86
N ALA A 714 -16.34 -22.96 -17.85
CA ALA A 714 -16.14 -24.13 -16.98
C ALA A 714 -15.04 -25.04 -17.53
N ALA A 715 -15.03 -25.26 -18.86
CA ALA A 715 -13.97 -25.94 -19.56
C ALA A 715 -13.65 -25.27 -20.90
N SER A 716 -12.37 -25.10 -21.21
CA SER A 716 -11.89 -24.61 -22.52
C SER A 716 -12.20 -25.61 -23.64
N ALA A 717 -12.12 -25.16 -24.90
CA ALA A 717 -12.26 -26.03 -26.07
C ALA A 717 -11.26 -27.21 -26.08
N ASP A 718 -10.08 -27.03 -25.45
CA ASP A 718 -9.05 -28.06 -25.28
C ASP A 718 -9.31 -29.03 -24.12
N GLY A 719 -10.44 -28.88 -23.40
CA GLY A 719 -10.84 -29.75 -22.28
C GLY A 719 -10.21 -29.40 -20.92
N VAL A 720 -9.49 -28.28 -20.81
CA VAL A 720 -8.95 -27.79 -19.54
C VAL A 720 -10.08 -27.25 -18.67
N ALA A 721 -10.28 -27.83 -17.49
CA ALA A 721 -11.29 -27.40 -16.52
C ALA A 721 -10.79 -26.23 -15.67
N HIS A 722 -11.53 -25.12 -15.67
CA HIS A 722 -11.26 -23.93 -14.84
C HIS A 722 -12.00 -23.98 -13.51
N LEU A 723 -13.06 -24.78 -13.43
CA LEU A 723 -13.91 -24.95 -12.27
C LEU A 723 -13.88 -26.39 -11.78
N LYS A 724 -13.96 -26.58 -10.46
CA LYS A 724 -14.09 -27.89 -9.82
C LYS A 724 -15.25 -27.88 -8.85
N VAL A 725 -16.10 -28.90 -8.91
CA VAL A 725 -17.23 -29.09 -7.97
C VAL A 725 -16.67 -29.21 -6.53
N VAL A 726 -17.18 -28.37 -5.63
CA VAL A 726 -16.80 -28.35 -4.20
C VAL A 726 -17.23 -29.64 -3.52
#